data_AF-A0A2N2A3J6-F1
#
_entry.id   AF-A0A2N2A3J6-F1
#
_cell.length_a   1.000
_cell.length_b   1.000
_cell.length_c   1.000
_cell.angle_alpha   90.00
_cell.angle_beta   90.00
_cell.angle_gamma   90.00
#
_symmetry.space_group_name_H-M   'P 1'
#
loop_
_entity.id
_entity.type
_entity.pdbx_description
1 polymer ?
#
loop_
_entity_poly.entity_id
_entity_poly.type
_entity_poly.pdbx_seq_one_letter_code
_entity_poly.pdbx_strand_id
1 'polypeptide(L)'
;GLLTLDLSKKTNPDLICRWMPLLEGRRLTMQDGVCYVAGGLSGMHVFDVANTASPNETYWYDTGGGYANKVILAESKAYLSTHLASNEPLVIFDSSNLIQPKKLGFVPNDEAVFNTAFRSISYADGMIYVPGEFHDMAVDVRDSAHPTVVGKTGIENPVNGDCSAGLYISTSSTQLQLIDVTDPMNLRLTSQLQKNSSGEAIRFINPTTVITSADPGIWIVDVSDPQNPKKIAELAIPGGVMDIFIDGTTAYLSNLGNGIQIVDLSDLNHPVLKDSFTTIGLAYDCYAKAGLIYVADSFAGMTVYQKRNVQLKSSDSDTANSASNVLSVKTGEEPYTLNLMTSNQPTPTEAFNYIVTSASDSGEGTLRYALEHLDLNTTITFDPTVFPVAKPVSIALESPLPEITWDHLTIDASNAGVILDGSKLESGNGLTIYSFYNRIMGLQIVNFPQHGIDLQGGSSVVGGNRNVGSGSLGQGNLLSGNGLYGIRVGGFDQTVLGNFVGIDISGEKAMPNYDGIFVGEALRVTVGGIQPGEGNVISGNQFINFDSWGDQTRVIGNLIGLNAAGTKAVVGETSNNVVLESNVMNNIIGGTTPGERNVISGAGIGVVFSDPNSYCCSVIGNYIGTDITGTKAIPNHDGITMWTSGNHRVGGTRAGEANLISGNLNGVQLNGYGVSDNIVLGNIIGYDANGKPLPNETPVSVNMGQKHAIIGGYTQQEGNRIYGGSISMRITNRGIQACYIAGNDIDNPNGLGIYFEDGANDNFVQGNTFGKSRGNILRVDFGDGNMLRSNAFAGQKAQDIILLLEGGNSELAAPTITSAIGTNVSGTTCAFGRVEVYLFEKTGITSIGFVLADQSGAFSFKGNAPLSGKQLVLLVTDVLSNTSIFSQPYTVS
;
A
#
# COMPACT_ATOMS: atom_id res chain seq x y z
N GLY A 1 2.02 8.78 6.94
CA GLY A 1 2.79 8.83 8.21
C GLY A 1 3.34 10.23 8.46
N LEU A 2 4.16 10.44 9.48
CA LEU A 2 5.12 11.55 9.56
C LEU A 2 6.50 10.90 9.51
N LEU A 3 7.48 11.58 8.94
CA LEU A 3 8.84 11.19 8.68
C LEU A 3 9.76 12.41 8.94
N THR A 4 10.95 12.27 9.47
CA THR A 4 11.93 13.39 9.62
C THR A 4 13.28 12.88 9.18
N LEU A 5 14.09 13.68 8.48
CA LEU A 5 15.22 13.27 7.63
C LEU A 5 16.38 14.29 7.71
N ASP A 6 17.63 13.84 7.81
CA ASP A 6 18.83 14.67 7.69
C ASP A 6 19.41 14.54 6.26
N LEU A 7 19.52 15.66 5.53
CA LEU A 7 20.08 15.69 4.18
C LEU A 7 21.58 16.03 4.15
N SER A 8 22.28 15.95 5.28
CA SER A 8 23.73 16.19 5.35
C SER A 8 24.55 15.34 4.36
N LYS A 9 23.99 14.19 3.93
CA LYS A 9 24.48 13.36 2.82
C LYS A 9 23.42 13.32 1.71
N LYS A 10 23.58 14.16 0.67
CA LYS A 10 22.72 14.25 -0.52
C LYS A 10 22.57 12.95 -1.35
N THR A 11 23.15 11.83 -0.95
CA THR A 11 22.95 10.53 -1.63
C THR A 11 22.46 9.44 -0.67
N ASN A 12 22.31 9.78 0.61
CA ASN A 12 21.91 8.85 1.67
C ASN A 12 21.38 9.65 2.88
N PRO A 13 20.15 10.18 2.80
CA PRO A 13 19.53 10.92 3.89
C PRO A 13 19.26 10.00 5.08
N ASP A 14 19.57 10.49 6.27
CA ASP A 14 19.39 9.73 7.50
C ASP A 14 17.95 9.96 8.02
N LEU A 15 17.10 8.92 8.08
CA LEU A 15 15.77 9.00 8.73
C LEU A 15 15.94 9.31 10.21
N ILE A 16 15.52 10.49 10.63
CA ILE A 16 15.47 10.99 12.00
C ILE A 16 14.21 10.48 12.75
N CYS A 17 13.01 10.36 12.13
CA CYS A 17 11.75 9.94 12.81
C CYS A 17 10.69 9.34 11.85
N ARG A 18 9.79 8.42 12.29
CA ARG A 18 8.53 7.96 11.60
C ARG A 18 7.34 7.84 12.58
N TRP A 19 6.13 8.27 12.19
CA TRP A 19 4.90 8.15 12.98
C TRP A 19 3.67 7.80 12.10
N MET A 20 2.85 6.81 12.46
CA MET A 20 1.74 6.30 11.62
C MET A 20 0.42 6.10 12.39
N PRO A 21 -0.38 7.15 12.47
CA PRO A 21 -1.83 7.06 12.23
C PRO A 21 -2.26 7.99 11.09
N LEU A 22 -1.31 8.62 10.40
CA LEU A 22 -1.54 9.34 9.14
C LEU A 22 -1.55 8.36 7.97
N LEU A 23 -2.71 8.23 7.32
CA LEU A 23 -2.82 7.55 6.02
C LEU A 23 -2.19 8.41 4.90
N GLU A 24 -2.21 9.74 5.02
CA GLU A 24 -1.63 10.69 4.06
C GLU A 24 -1.20 12.01 4.73
N GLY A 25 -0.30 12.79 4.13
CA GLY A 25 0.01 14.18 4.50
C GLY A 25 -0.09 15.09 3.29
N ARG A 26 -1.08 16.00 3.27
CA ARG A 26 -1.45 16.80 2.10
C ARG A 26 -0.87 18.21 2.10
N ARG A 27 -1.15 19.01 3.13
CA ARG A 27 -0.59 20.36 3.36
C ARG A 27 -0.12 20.46 4.81
N LEU A 28 0.82 21.36 5.04
CA LEU A 28 1.27 21.65 6.39
C LEU A 28 1.41 23.14 6.63
N THR A 29 1.16 23.55 7.87
CA THR A 29 1.41 24.92 8.32
C THR A 29 2.14 24.89 9.64
N MET A 30 3.12 25.78 9.77
CA MET A 30 4.07 25.80 10.87
C MET A 30 4.06 27.16 11.57
N GLN A 31 3.95 27.15 12.90
CA GLN A 31 4.12 28.33 13.73
C GLN A 31 4.79 27.97 15.06
N ASP A 32 5.82 28.74 15.44
CA ASP A 32 6.50 28.65 16.75
C ASP A 32 6.89 27.24 17.22
N GLY A 33 7.31 26.39 16.27
CA GLY A 33 7.69 25.01 16.56
C GLY A 33 6.53 24.02 16.61
N VAL A 34 5.33 24.38 16.16
CA VAL A 34 4.16 23.50 16.05
C VAL A 34 3.77 23.35 14.58
N CYS A 35 3.47 22.11 14.16
CA CYS A 35 3.03 21.76 12.82
C CYS A 35 1.59 21.27 12.80
N TYR A 36 0.77 21.90 11.96
CA TYR A 36 -0.55 21.40 11.63
C TYR A 36 -0.48 20.68 10.29
N VAL A 37 -0.83 19.40 10.28
CA VAL A 37 -0.85 18.55 9.09
C VAL A 37 -2.29 18.27 8.72
N ALA A 38 -2.66 18.64 7.51
CA ALA A 38 -3.88 18.17 6.88
C ALA A 38 -3.62 16.73 6.40
N GLY A 39 -4.09 15.74 7.15
CA GLY A 39 -3.84 14.31 6.95
C GLY A 39 -4.74 13.65 5.91
N GLY A 40 -5.43 14.44 5.08
CA GLY A 40 -6.44 13.95 4.15
C GLY A 40 -7.60 13.31 4.90
N LEU A 41 -7.84 12.02 4.66
CA LEU A 41 -8.94 11.27 5.28
C LEU A 41 -8.69 10.90 6.74
N SER A 42 -7.45 10.96 7.23
CA SER A 42 -7.20 10.76 8.66
C SER A 42 -7.53 12.01 9.48
N GLY A 43 -7.95 13.11 8.86
CA GLY A 43 -8.34 14.34 9.53
C GLY A 43 -7.18 15.31 9.70
N MET A 44 -7.29 16.21 10.68
CA MET A 44 -6.21 17.15 11.01
C MET A 44 -5.39 16.63 12.18
N HIS A 45 -4.07 16.70 12.04
CA HIS A 45 -3.11 16.24 13.03
C HIS A 45 -2.21 17.40 13.42
N VAL A 46 -1.96 17.58 14.72
CA VAL A 46 -1.16 18.69 15.24
C VAL A 46 0.03 18.14 15.99
N PHE A 47 1.21 18.63 15.65
CA PHE A 47 2.47 18.17 16.18
C PHE A 47 3.24 19.28 16.86
N ASP A 48 3.70 19.04 18.09
CA ASP A 48 4.84 19.80 18.63
C ASP A 48 6.11 19.27 17.97
N VAL A 49 6.79 20.15 17.23
CA VAL A 49 8.03 19.87 16.49
C VAL A 49 9.19 20.77 16.94
N ALA A 50 9.10 21.34 18.15
CA ALA A 50 10.19 22.11 18.75
C ALA A 50 11.49 21.28 18.85
N ASN A 51 11.34 19.98 19.04
CA ASN A 51 12.39 19.00 18.83
C ASN A 51 12.06 18.15 17.58
N THR A 52 12.63 18.48 16.43
CA THR A 52 12.40 17.74 15.18
C THR A 52 12.92 16.31 15.20
N ALA A 53 13.81 15.97 16.14
CA ALA A 53 14.20 14.59 16.35
C ALA A 53 13.15 13.77 17.13
N SER A 54 12.13 14.43 17.68
CA SER A 54 11.07 13.81 18.47
C SER A 54 9.75 14.60 18.36
N PRO A 55 9.16 14.69 17.15
CA PRO A 55 7.87 15.34 16.98
C PRO A 55 6.78 14.57 17.73
N ASN A 56 5.86 15.28 18.38
CA ASN A 56 4.80 14.69 19.19
C ASN A 56 3.43 15.08 18.66
N GLU A 57 2.56 14.13 18.28
CA GLU A 57 1.16 14.49 18.01
C GLU A 57 0.48 14.88 19.31
N THR A 58 0.10 16.15 19.42
CA THR A 58 -0.51 16.72 20.62
C THR A 58 -2.03 16.85 20.48
N TYR A 59 -2.56 16.76 19.26
CA TYR A 59 -3.98 16.85 18.99
C TYR A 59 -4.36 16.22 17.63
N TRP A 60 -5.49 15.53 17.62
CA TRP A 60 -6.11 14.97 16.42
C TRP A 60 -7.56 15.44 16.32
N TYR A 61 -7.97 15.83 15.12
CA TYR A 61 -9.35 16.13 14.81
C TYR A 61 -9.82 15.23 13.67
N ASP A 62 -10.67 14.27 14.03
CA ASP A 62 -11.47 13.55 13.05
C ASP A 62 -12.44 14.54 12.39
N THR A 63 -12.27 14.72 11.10
CA THR A 63 -13.12 15.53 10.26
C THR A 63 -14.47 14.85 9.96
N GLY A 64 -14.74 13.68 10.55
CA GLY A 64 -15.95 12.90 10.30
C GLY A 64 -16.04 12.43 8.86
N GLY A 65 -14.88 12.21 8.21
CA GLY A 65 -14.77 11.82 6.81
C GLY A 65 -14.57 12.97 5.80
N GLY A 66 -14.53 14.23 6.24
CA GLY A 66 -14.13 15.35 5.39
C GLY A 66 -12.64 15.30 5.06
N TYR A 67 -12.25 15.48 3.80
CA TYR A 67 -10.83 15.42 3.44
C TYR A 67 -10.12 16.70 3.87
N ALA A 68 -9.31 16.63 4.93
CA ALA A 68 -8.50 17.73 5.42
C ALA A 68 -7.48 18.14 4.35
N ASN A 69 -7.58 19.36 3.81
CA ASN A 69 -6.76 19.76 2.67
C ASN A 69 -5.72 20.82 2.98
N LYS A 70 -6.05 21.81 3.81
CA LYS A 70 -5.13 22.88 4.18
C LYS A 70 -5.48 23.38 5.57
N VAL A 71 -4.46 23.62 6.38
CA VAL A 71 -4.61 24.41 7.60
C VAL A 71 -3.87 25.72 7.38
N ILE A 72 -4.45 26.86 7.73
CA ILE A 72 -3.71 28.14 7.82
C ILE A 72 -3.85 28.73 9.22
N LEU A 73 -2.85 29.48 9.66
CA LEU A 73 -2.83 30.16 10.97
C LEU A 73 -2.89 31.67 10.75
N ALA A 74 -3.84 32.34 11.39
CA ALA A 74 -3.97 33.80 11.37
C ALA A 74 -4.63 34.30 12.65
N GLU A 75 -4.15 35.42 13.20
CA GLU A 75 -4.74 36.09 14.38
C GLU A 75 -5.02 35.15 15.58
N SER A 76 -4.07 34.28 15.92
CA SER A 76 -4.20 33.26 16.98
C SER A 76 -5.32 32.24 16.75
N LYS A 77 -5.76 32.04 15.50
CA LYS A 77 -6.72 30.99 15.10
C LYS A 77 -6.11 30.06 14.06
N ALA A 78 -6.58 28.81 14.08
CA ALA A 78 -6.33 27.84 13.02
C ALA A 78 -7.58 27.62 12.17
N TYR A 79 -7.42 27.66 10.86
CA TYR A 79 -8.47 27.48 9.88
C TYR A 79 -8.17 26.23 9.08
N LEU A 80 -8.94 25.18 9.30
CA LEU A 80 -8.85 23.93 8.55
C LEU A 80 -9.84 23.99 7.39
N SER A 81 -9.31 24.08 6.18
CA SER A 81 -10.08 23.81 4.98
C SER A 81 -10.22 22.30 4.81
N THR A 82 -11.45 21.87 4.60
CA THR A 82 -11.77 20.51 4.25
C THR A 82 -12.52 20.52 2.93
N HIS A 83 -12.26 19.55 2.07
CA HIS A 83 -13.02 19.37 0.85
C HIS A 83 -13.50 17.92 0.78
N LEU A 84 -14.24 17.55 -0.28
CA LEU A 84 -14.90 16.25 -0.40
C LEU A 84 -15.94 16.01 0.70
N ALA A 85 -17.15 16.55 0.47
CA ALA A 85 -18.36 16.23 1.25
C ALA A 85 -18.26 16.46 2.77
N SER A 86 -17.36 17.35 3.22
CA SER A 86 -17.32 17.78 4.61
C SER A 86 -18.56 18.61 4.97
N ASN A 87 -19.10 18.38 6.16
CA ASN A 87 -20.15 19.22 6.75
C ASN A 87 -19.59 20.60 7.18
N GLU A 88 -18.27 20.68 7.30
CA GLU A 88 -17.54 21.81 7.85
C GLU A 88 -16.37 22.18 6.91
N PRO A 89 -16.65 22.68 5.69
CA PRO A 89 -15.65 23.01 4.66
C PRO A 89 -14.57 23.98 5.14
N LEU A 90 -14.89 24.76 6.17
CA LEU A 90 -13.93 25.52 6.94
C LEU A 90 -14.21 25.33 8.43
N VAL A 91 -13.31 24.69 9.17
CA VAL A 91 -13.37 24.58 10.63
C VAL A 91 -12.41 25.59 11.25
N ILE A 92 -12.87 26.33 12.25
CA ILE A 92 -12.09 27.34 12.95
C ILE A 92 -11.80 26.87 14.36
N PHE A 93 -10.53 26.95 14.75
CA PHE A 93 -10.06 26.61 16.08
C PHE A 93 -9.39 27.83 16.73
N ASP A 94 -9.59 27.98 18.04
CA ASP A 94 -8.73 28.79 18.88
C ASP A 94 -7.36 28.11 18.92
N SER A 95 -6.33 28.84 18.54
CA SER A 95 -4.94 28.37 18.54
C SER A 95 -4.05 29.22 19.46
N SER A 96 -4.64 29.93 20.42
CA SER A 96 -3.89 30.57 21.52
C SER A 96 -3.01 29.58 22.28
N ASN A 97 -3.44 28.31 22.34
CA ASN A 97 -2.58 27.16 22.59
C ASN A 97 -2.38 26.37 21.30
N LEU A 98 -1.23 26.55 20.64
CA LEU A 98 -0.92 25.94 19.34
C LEU A 98 -0.91 24.40 19.39
N ILE A 99 -0.50 23.79 20.49
CA ILE A 99 -0.41 22.33 20.58
C ILE A 99 -1.75 21.65 20.92
N GLN A 100 -2.72 22.41 21.44
CA GLN A 100 -4.05 21.89 21.79
C GLN A 100 -5.13 22.87 21.34
N PRO A 101 -5.35 22.98 20.02
CA PRO A 101 -6.36 23.87 19.48
C PRO A 101 -7.77 23.43 19.91
N LYS A 102 -8.65 24.41 20.10
CA LYS A 102 -10.03 24.17 20.51
C LYS A 102 -10.99 24.65 19.43
N LYS A 103 -11.86 23.79 18.93
CA LYS A 103 -12.86 24.16 17.92
C LYS A 103 -13.75 25.30 18.45
N LEU A 104 -13.85 26.37 17.66
CA LEU A 104 -14.66 27.57 17.94
C LEU A 104 -15.96 27.57 17.13
N GLY A 105 -15.85 27.28 15.84
CA GLY A 105 -16.95 27.40 14.89
C GLY A 105 -16.54 26.84 13.54
N PHE A 106 -17.43 26.92 12.55
CA PHE A 106 -17.17 26.42 11.21
C PHE A 106 -18.09 27.11 10.20
N VAL A 107 -17.66 27.19 8.95
CA VAL A 107 -18.56 27.51 7.83
C VAL A 107 -19.32 26.25 7.50
N PRO A 108 -20.65 26.26 7.54
CA PRO A 108 -21.45 25.12 7.14
C PRO A 108 -21.39 24.94 5.61
N ASN A 109 -21.51 23.71 5.15
CA ASN A 109 -21.63 23.42 3.72
C ASN A 109 -23.04 23.73 3.18
N ASP A 110 -23.35 25.00 2.90
CA ASP A 110 -24.66 25.49 2.46
C ASP A 110 -24.67 26.09 1.03
N GLU A 111 -25.80 26.67 0.59
CA GLU A 111 -25.90 27.35 -0.71
C GLU A 111 -24.84 28.47 -0.87
N ALA A 112 -24.46 29.10 0.24
CA ALA A 112 -23.42 30.11 0.27
C ALA A 112 -22.03 29.52 0.00
N VAL A 113 -21.83 28.21 0.09
CA VAL A 113 -20.61 27.53 -0.39
C VAL A 113 -20.86 26.47 -1.47
N PHE A 114 -22.07 26.39 -2.02
CA PHE A 114 -22.44 25.36 -2.99
C PHE A 114 -21.52 25.35 -4.20
N ASN A 115 -21.16 24.14 -4.64
CA ASN A 115 -20.23 23.91 -5.74
C ASN A 115 -18.88 24.62 -5.56
N THR A 116 -18.43 24.74 -4.31
CA THR A 116 -17.13 25.32 -3.96
C THR A 116 -16.35 24.29 -3.16
N ALA A 117 -15.31 23.73 -3.77
CA ALA A 117 -14.36 22.90 -3.05
C ALA A 117 -13.36 23.79 -2.31
N PHE A 118 -13.30 23.68 -0.98
CA PHE A 118 -12.34 24.41 -0.14
C PHE A 118 -10.95 23.75 -0.21
N ARG A 119 -10.45 23.59 -1.44
CA ARG A 119 -9.15 22.95 -1.73
C ARG A 119 -8.00 23.81 -1.21
N SER A 120 -8.18 25.11 -1.25
CA SER A 120 -7.25 26.02 -0.61
C SER A 120 -8.05 27.10 0.07
N ILE A 121 -7.36 27.84 0.90
CA ILE A 121 -7.85 29.03 1.55
C ILE A 121 -6.69 30.00 1.67
N SER A 122 -7.02 31.28 1.60
CA SER A 122 -6.12 32.40 1.88
C SER A 122 -6.85 33.37 2.81
N TYR A 123 -6.11 34.06 3.67
CA TYR A 123 -6.67 34.99 4.65
C TYR A 123 -6.20 36.40 4.35
N ALA A 124 -7.12 37.37 4.32
CA ALA A 124 -6.79 38.80 4.39
C ALA A 124 -7.93 39.61 5.01
N ASP A 125 -7.58 40.56 5.88
CA ASP A 125 -8.48 41.57 6.46
C ASP A 125 -9.78 40.99 7.10
N GLY A 126 -9.64 39.90 7.86
CA GLY A 126 -10.77 39.23 8.50
C GLY A 126 -11.61 38.37 7.56
N MET A 127 -11.16 38.20 6.31
CA MET A 127 -11.79 37.37 5.29
C MET A 127 -10.95 36.14 4.98
N ILE A 128 -11.61 35.01 4.71
CA ILE A 128 -11.03 33.83 4.08
C ILE A 128 -11.50 33.80 2.63
N TYR A 129 -10.56 33.92 1.68
CA TYR A 129 -10.84 33.75 0.26
C TYR A 129 -10.60 32.32 -0.17
N VAL A 130 -11.52 31.79 -0.96
CA VAL A 130 -11.57 30.37 -1.32
C VAL A 130 -11.64 30.25 -2.84
N PRO A 131 -10.70 29.52 -3.47
CA PRO A 131 -10.77 29.14 -4.87
C PRO A 131 -11.78 28.03 -5.01
N GLY A 132 -13.00 28.39 -5.42
CA GLY A 132 -14.07 27.42 -5.56
C GLY A 132 -14.30 27.05 -7.01
N GLU A 133 -14.38 25.74 -7.25
CA GLU A 133 -14.53 25.09 -8.55
C GLU A 133 -15.45 25.79 -9.58
N PHE A 134 -16.49 26.50 -9.13
CA PHE A 134 -17.31 27.37 -9.99
C PHE A 134 -17.41 28.82 -9.51
N HIS A 135 -17.05 29.05 -8.25
CA HIS A 135 -17.11 30.37 -7.65
C HIS A 135 -15.93 30.59 -6.74
N ASP A 136 -15.17 31.63 -7.02
CA ASP A 136 -14.33 32.19 -5.98
C ASP A 136 -15.20 32.93 -4.98
N MET A 137 -14.83 32.88 -3.70
CA MET A 137 -15.64 33.44 -2.63
C MET A 137 -14.81 34.08 -1.52
N ALA A 138 -15.50 34.89 -0.72
CA ALA A 138 -14.98 35.50 0.48
C ALA A 138 -15.84 35.10 1.68
N VAL A 139 -15.19 34.75 2.79
CA VAL A 139 -15.83 34.36 4.05
C VAL A 139 -15.36 35.27 5.18
N ASP A 140 -16.26 36.00 5.79
CA ASP A 140 -16.00 36.78 7.00
C ASP A 140 -15.86 35.86 8.22
N VAL A 141 -14.70 35.92 8.86
CA VAL A 141 -14.34 35.10 10.02
C VAL A 141 -14.09 35.92 11.28
N ARG A 142 -14.49 37.21 11.28
CA ARG A 142 -14.32 38.11 12.43
C ARG A 142 -15.10 37.62 13.66
N ASP A 143 -16.32 37.13 13.45
CA ASP A 143 -16.99 36.25 14.43
C ASP A 143 -16.66 34.79 14.12
N SER A 144 -15.65 34.27 14.81
CA SER A 144 -15.15 32.91 14.55
C SER A 144 -16.00 31.80 15.11
N ALA A 145 -16.97 32.10 15.98
CA ALA A 145 -17.99 31.13 16.37
C ALA A 145 -19.05 30.98 15.26
N HIS A 146 -19.21 31.99 14.40
CA HIS A 146 -20.23 32.05 13.34
C HIS A 146 -19.67 32.69 12.05
N PRO A 147 -18.71 32.05 11.35
CA PRO A 147 -18.17 32.59 10.11
C PRO A 147 -19.23 32.62 8.98
N THR A 148 -19.15 33.58 8.07
CA THR A 148 -20.18 33.82 7.03
C THR A 148 -19.59 34.07 5.65
N VAL A 149 -20.13 33.43 4.60
CA VAL A 149 -19.77 33.77 3.21
C VAL A 149 -20.43 35.09 2.84
N VAL A 150 -19.65 36.01 2.29
CA VAL A 150 -20.06 37.39 2.06
C VAL A 150 -20.08 37.80 0.58
N GLY A 151 -19.28 37.15 -0.27
CA GLY A 151 -19.27 37.44 -1.71
C GLY A 151 -18.80 36.26 -2.56
N LYS A 152 -19.14 36.31 -3.85
CA LYS A 152 -18.82 35.29 -4.86
C LYS A 152 -18.62 35.89 -6.24
N THR A 153 -17.89 35.19 -7.10
CA THR A 153 -17.83 35.48 -8.54
C THR A 153 -17.76 34.19 -9.35
N GLY A 154 -18.52 34.09 -10.44
CA GLY A 154 -18.57 32.90 -11.30
C GLY A 154 -17.29 32.76 -12.13
N ILE A 155 -16.59 31.65 -11.94
CA ILE A 155 -15.21 31.45 -12.41
C ILE A 155 -15.04 29.97 -12.77
N GLU A 156 -14.36 29.68 -13.87
CA GLU A 156 -14.16 28.30 -14.33
C GLU A 156 -12.96 27.61 -13.65
N ASN A 157 -13.29 26.68 -12.75
CA ASN A 157 -12.44 25.62 -12.23
C ASN A 157 -11.11 26.03 -11.58
N PRO A 158 -11.11 26.99 -10.64
CA PRO A 158 -9.92 27.30 -9.86
C PRO A 158 -9.62 26.16 -8.88
N VAL A 159 -8.34 25.85 -8.72
CA VAL A 159 -7.83 24.77 -7.86
C VAL A 159 -7.04 25.27 -6.67
N ASN A 160 -6.51 26.49 -6.77
CA ASN A 160 -5.76 27.16 -5.73
C ASN A 160 -5.89 28.68 -5.93
N GLY A 161 -5.51 29.43 -4.92
CA GLY A 161 -5.63 30.87 -4.95
C GLY A 161 -4.84 31.50 -3.83
N ASP A 162 -4.48 32.75 -4.07
CA ASP A 162 -3.79 33.58 -3.11
C ASP A 162 -4.33 35.00 -3.23
N CYS A 163 -4.22 35.79 -2.16
CA CYS A 163 -4.73 37.15 -2.12
C CYS A 163 -3.64 38.14 -1.70
N SER A 164 -3.62 39.30 -2.34
CA SER A 164 -2.77 40.42 -1.96
C SER A 164 -3.40 41.75 -2.35
N ALA A 165 -3.37 42.74 -1.45
CA ALA A 165 -3.71 44.13 -1.73
C ALA A 165 -5.03 44.34 -2.52
N GLY A 166 -6.13 43.75 -2.02
CA GLY A 166 -7.45 43.88 -2.65
C GLY A 166 -7.59 43.13 -3.98
N LEU A 167 -6.59 42.35 -4.38
CA LEU A 167 -6.63 41.45 -5.52
C LEU A 167 -6.52 40.01 -5.04
N TYR A 168 -7.47 39.19 -5.47
CA TYR A 168 -7.42 37.75 -5.30
C TYR A 168 -7.17 37.12 -6.66
N ILE A 169 -6.28 36.14 -6.72
CA ILE A 169 -6.01 35.42 -7.97
C ILE A 169 -6.19 33.95 -7.72
N SER A 170 -7.02 33.36 -8.55
CA SER A 170 -7.21 31.92 -8.59
C SER A 170 -6.58 31.34 -9.85
N THR A 171 -6.14 30.10 -9.75
CA THR A 171 -5.48 29.38 -10.86
C THR A 171 -6.27 28.14 -11.22
N SER A 172 -6.38 27.86 -12.52
CA SER A 172 -6.83 26.59 -13.08
C SER A 172 -5.76 25.98 -13.99
N SER A 173 -6.05 24.79 -14.55
CA SER A 173 -5.15 24.16 -15.53
C SER A 173 -5.04 24.96 -16.84
N THR A 174 -6.07 25.73 -17.20
CA THR A 174 -6.13 26.46 -18.48
C THR A 174 -5.97 27.97 -18.34
N GLN A 175 -6.03 28.52 -17.12
CA GLN A 175 -5.99 29.98 -16.95
C GLN A 175 -5.61 30.43 -15.54
N LEU A 176 -5.16 31.68 -15.44
CA LEU A 176 -5.27 32.50 -14.24
C LEU A 176 -6.51 33.37 -14.34
N GLN A 177 -7.18 33.56 -13.21
CA GLN A 177 -8.38 34.39 -13.10
C GLN A 177 -8.12 35.43 -12.02
N LEU A 178 -8.17 36.71 -12.41
CA LEU A 178 -7.84 37.83 -11.53
C LEU A 178 -9.13 38.47 -11.03
N ILE A 179 -9.30 38.58 -9.71
CA ILE A 179 -10.53 39.01 -9.07
C ILE A 179 -10.26 40.21 -8.17
N ASP A 180 -10.97 41.31 -8.42
CA ASP A 180 -11.01 42.45 -7.49
C ASP A 180 -11.83 42.05 -6.25
N VAL A 181 -11.21 42.18 -5.09
CA VAL A 181 -11.78 41.85 -3.77
C VAL A 181 -11.68 43.02 -2.79
N THR A 182 -11.47 44.24 -3.29
CA THR A 182 -11.50 45.47 -2.48
C THR A 182 -12.85 45.67 -1.78
N ASP A 183 -13.92 45.17 -2.40
CA ASP A 183 -15.22 44.94 -1.76
C ASP A 183 -15.50 43.42 -1.70
N PRO A 184 -15.30 42.77 -0.54
CA PRO A 184 -15.44 41.32 -0.40
C PRO A 184 -16.90 40.84 -0.56
N MET A 185 -17.87 41.75 -0.60
CA MET A 185 -19.27 41.42 -0.88
C MET A 185 -19.54 41.34 -2.39
N ASN A 186 -18.71 41.99 -3.20
CA ASN A 186 -18.91 42.16 -4.65
C ASN A 186 -17.64 41.79 -5.42
N LEU A 187 -17.26 40.52 -5.35
CA LEU A 187 -16.08 40.01 -6.06
C LEU A 187 -16.25 40.18 -7.57
N ARG A 188 -15.21 40.68 -8.25
CA ARG A 188 -15.31 41.01 -9.67
C ARG A 188 -14.18 40.40 -10.49
N LEU A 189 -14.49 39.42 -11.34
CA LEU A 189 -13.55 38.91 -12.34
C LEU A 189 -13.11 40.06 -13.25
N THR A 190 -11.83 40.39 -13.20
CA THR A 190 -11.23 41.52 -13.88
C THR A 190 -10.63 41.10 -15.22
N SER A 191 -9.92 39.97 -15.24
CA SER A 191 -9.38 39.40 -16.48
C SER A 191 -9.05 37.92 -16.32
N GLN A 192 -8.70 37.29 -17.44
CA GLN A 192 -8.23 35.91 -17.50
C GLN A 192 -6.98 35.84 -18.37
N LEU A 193 -5.98 35.08 -17.92
CA LEU A 193 -4.76 34.79 -18.69
C LEU A 193 -4.69 33.30 -18.97
N GLN A 194 -4.83 32.91 -20.25
CA GLN A 194 -4.76 31.50 -20.65
C GLN A 194 -3.35 30.95 -20.42
N LYS A 195 -3.27 29.76 -19.82
CA LYS A 195 -2.05 28.98 -19.62
C LYS A 195 -2.37 27.50 -19.81
N ASN A 196 -1.35 26.67 -19.85
CA ASN A 196 -1.53 25.23 -19.60
C ASN A 196 -0.75 24.91 -18.34
N SER A 197 -1.23 24.04 -17.47
CA SER A 197 -0.53 23.67 -16.24
C SER A 197 -0.98 22.32 -15.75
N SER A 198 -0.01 21.48 -15.44
CA SER A 198 -0.18 20.22 -14.71
C SER A 198 -0.08 20.39 -13.18
N GLY A 199 0.35 21.58 -12.72
CA GLY A 199 0.42 21.96 -11.30
C GLY A 199 -0.73 22.87 -10.83
N GLU A 200 -0.79 23.06 -9.51
CA GLU A 200 -1.83 23.85 -8.81
C GLU A 200 -1.28 25.10 -8.13
N ALA A 201 0.04 25.34 -8.20
CA ALA A 201 0.63 26.35 -7.37
C ALA A 201 0.37 27.77 -7.88
N ILE A 202 0.00 28.66 -6.96
CA ILE A 202 0.00 30.10 -7.17
C ILE A 202 0.37 30.79 -5.86
N ARG A 203 1.24 31.80 -5.92
CA ARG A 203 1.52 32.69 -4.79
C ARG A 203 1.84 34.09 -5.28
N PHE A 204 1.39 35.10 -4.53
CA PHE A 204 1.92 36.43 -4.69
C PHE A 204 3.37 36.47 -4.19
N ILE A 205 4.30 36.90 -5.04
CA ILE A 205 5.67 37.19 -4.62
C ILE A 205 5.69 38.54 -3.91
N ASN A 206 4.93 39.48 -4.45
CA ASN A 206 4.67 40.81 -3.95
C ASN A 206 3.28 41.25 -4.45
N PRO A 207 2.72 42.40 -4.02
CA PRO A 207 1.35 42.80 -4.37
C PRO A 207 1.03 42.91 -5.87
N THR A 208 2.03 43.00 -6.74
CA THR A 208 1.84 43.22 -8.18
C THR A 208 2.39 42.09 -9.06
N THR A 209 2.98 41.04 -8.46
CA THR A 209 3.62 39.97 -9.24
C THR A 209 3.37 38.62 -8.62
N VAL A 210 3.00 37.66 -9.47
CA VAL A 210 2.61 36.31 -9.08
C VAL A 210 3.53 35.29 -9.72
N ILE A 211 3.87 34.27 -8.93
CA ILE A 211 4.41 33.01 -9.42
C ILE A 211 3.28 32.00 -9.50
N THR A 212 3.16 31.33 -10.64
CA THR A 212 2.17 30.27 -10.84
C THR A 212 2.79 29.08 -11.54
N SER A 213 2.25 27.89 -11.31
CA SER A 213 2.53 26.73 -12.15
C SER A 213 1.99 26.95 -13.57
N ALA A 214 2.82 26.61 -14.57
CA ALA A 214 2.48 26.69 -15.98
C ALA A 214 3.44 25.79 -16.79
N ASP A 215 2.93 24.97 -17.69
CA ASP A 215 3.71 23.98 -18.41
C ASP A 215 4.52 24.59 -19.57
N PRO A 216 5.82 24.25 -19.67
CA PRO A 216 6.59 23.46 -18.70
C PRO A 216 7.01 24.31 -17.47
N GLY A 217 6.73 23.85 -16.24
CA GLY A 217 7.23 24.46 -14.98
C GLY A 217 6.40 25.59 -14.38
N ILE A 218 6.92 26.83 -14.42
CA ILE A 218 6.32 28.02 -13.79
C ILE A 218 6.30 29.24 -14.71
N TRP A 219 5.31 30.12 -14.52
CA TRP A 219 5.29 31.48 -15.06
C TRP A 219 5.44 32.51 -13.94
N ILE A 220 6.10 33.61 -14.29
CA ILE A 220 6.03 34.86 -13.54
C ILE A 220 5.11 35.80 -14.31
N VAL A 221 4.06 36.27 -13.65
CA VAL A 221 3.02 37.08 -14.26
C VAL A 221 2.95 38.43 -13.54
N ASP A 222 3.14 39.49 -14.32
CA ASP A 222 2.84 40.85 -13.91
C ASP A 222 1.33 41.06 -13.91
N VAL A 223 0.81 41.42 -12.74
CA VAL A 223 -0.61 41.68 -12.48
C VAL A 223 -0.82 43.11 -11.96
N SER A 224 0.18 43.99 -12.12
CA SER A 224 0.09 45.41 -11.76
C SER A 224 -1.06 46.15 -12.46
N ASP A 225 -1.40 45.72 -13.68
CA ASP A 225 -2.68 46.01 -14.33
C ASP A 225 -3.50 44.71 -14.40
N PRO A 226 -4.42 44.50 -13.43
CA PRO A 226 -5.22 43.28 -13.37
C PRO A 226 -6.17 43.10 -14.57
N GLN A 227 -6.40 44.13 -15.42
CA GLN A 227 -7.18 43.98 -16.64
C GLN A 227 -6.35 43.43 -17.80
N ASN A 228 -5.03 43.62 -17.76
CA ASN A 228 -4.11 43.22 -18.82
C ASN A 228 -2.90 42.48 -18.22
N PRO A 229 -3.12 41.31 -17.57
CA PRO A 229 -2.03 40.54 -16.98
C PRO A 229 -1.06 40.06 -18.05
N LYS A 230 0.24 40.10 -17.74
CA LYS A 230 1.30 39.76 -18.70
C LYS A 230 2.23 38.73 -18.11
N LYS A 231 2.41 37.62 -18.82
CA LYS A 231 3.54 36.73 -18.58
C LYS A 231 4.83 37.50 -18.88
N ILE A 232 5.66 37.72 -17.86
CA ILE A 232 6.95 38.42 -18.00
C ILE A 232 8.13 37.45 -17.99
N ALA A 233 7.97 36.25 -17.39
CA ALA A 233 8.97 35.20 -17.46
C ALA A 233 8.35 33.79 -17.39
N GLU A 234 9.14 32.81 -17.81
CA GLU A 234 8.84 31.39 -17.74
C GLU A 234 10.12 30.63 -17.38
N LEU A 235 10.01 29.66 -16.49
CA LEU A 235 11.10 28.75 -16.15
C LEU A 235 10.61 27.32 -16.27
N ALA A 236 11.23 26.59 -17.20
CA ALA A 236 10.97 25.18 -17.40
C ALA A 236 11.45 24.38 -16.18
N ILE A 237 10.52 23.66 -15.55
CA ILE A 237 10.79 22.77 -14.42
C ILE A 237 10.06 21.45 -14.68
N PRO A 238 10.71 20.28 -14.51
CA PRO A 238 10.06 19.00 -14.66
C PRO A 238 8.95 18.77 -13.63
N GLY A 239 7.82 18.21 -14.10
CA GLY A 239 6.69 17.81 -13.26
C GLY A 239 5.73 18.95 -12.89
N GLY A 240 4.59 18.58 -12.31
CA GLY A 240 3.58 19.53 -11.84
C GLY A 240 3.97 20.16 -10.51
N VAL A 241 4.02 21.49 -10.48
CA VAL A 241 4.29 22.26 -9.26
C VAL A 241 3.01 22.41 -8.44
N MET A 242 2.97 21.78 -7.26
CA MET A 242 1.77 21.66 -6.43
C MET A 242 1.61 22.78 -5.43
N ASP A 243 2.71 23.20 -4.82
CA ASP A 243 2.69 24.37 -3.96
C ASP A 243 4.03 25.09 -3.93
N ILE A 244 4.00 26.34 -3.47
CA ILE A 244 5.15 27.25 -3.44
C ILE A 244 5.24 27.86 -2.06
N PHE A 245 6.41 27.71 -1.44
CA PHE A 245 6.77 28.42 -0.23
C PHE A 245 7.85 29.46 -0.54
N ILE A 246 7.61 30.74 -0.21
CA ILE A 246 8.53 31.85 -0.51
C ILE A 246 9.19 32.34 0.78
N ASP A 247 10.52 32.32 0.81
CA ASP A 247 11.35 32.90 1.87
C ASP A 247 12.26 33.98 1.27
N GLY A 248 11.86 35.24 1.42
CA GLY A 248 12.52 36.38 0.78
C GLY A 248 12.47 36.27 -0.75
N THR A 249 13.63 36.22 -1.40
CA THR A 249 13.74 36.05 -2.86
C THR A 249 13.90 34.59 -3.29
N THR A 250 13.77 33.62 -2.37
CA THR A 250 13.90 32.19 -2.68
C THR A 250 12.53 31.53 -2.63
N ALA A 251 12.16 30.80 -3.68
CA ALA A 251 10.97 29.98 -3.72
C ALA A 251 11.33 28.48 -3.65
N TYR A 252 10.64 27.74 -2.79
CA TYR A 252 10.68 26.29 -2.68
C TYR A 252 9.40 25.75 -3.31
N LEU A 253 9.55 25.01 -4.39
CA LEU A 253 8.44 24.48 -5.18
C LEU A 253 8.30 22.99 -4.86
N SER A 254 7.13 22.59 -4.36
CA SER A 254 6.80 21.18 -4.16
C SER A 254 6.34 20.57 -5.48
N ASN A 255 7.11 19.64 -6.02
CA ASN A 255 6.90 19.07 -7.35
C ASN A 255 6.56 17.59 -7.25
N LEU A 256 5.44 17.19 -7.89
CA LEU A 256 5.04 15.79 -7.95
C LEU A 256 6.13 14.94 -8.59
N GLY A 257 6.56 13.91 -7.86
CA GLY A 257 7.56 12.93 -8.30
C GLY A 257 8.97 13.48 -8.50
N ASN A 258 9.19 14.77 -8.23
CA ASN A 258 10.48 15.44 -8.43
C ASN A 258 10.96 16.18 -7.17
N GLY A 259 10.28 16.00 -6.04
CA GLY A 259 10.65 16.57 -4.74
C GLY A 259 10.55 18.09 -4.69
N ILE A 260 11.52 18.74 -4.05
CA ILE A 260 11.53 20.20 -3.87
C ILE A 260 12.51 20.85 -4.84
N GLN A 261 12.03 21.85 -5.59
CA GLN A 261 12.84 22.68 -6.49
C GLN A 261 13.06 24.05 -5.86
N ILE A 262 14.29 24.56 -5.87
CA ILE A 262 14.65 25.82 -5.20
C ILE A 262 14.98 26.86 -6.27
N VAL A 263 14.14 27.89 -6.40
CA VAL A 263 14.22 28.91 -7.43
C VAL A 263 14.55 30.27 -6.82
N ASP A 264 15.49 30.98 -7.46
CA ASP A 264 15.82 32.37 -7.17
C ASP A 264 14.92 33.30 -7.99
N LEU A 265 14.22 34.16 -7.26
CA LEU A 265 13.29 35.18 -7.75
C LEU A 265 13.83 36.61 -7.53
N SER A 266 15.15 36.78 -7.37
CA SER A 266 15.77 38.10 -7.23
C SER A 266 15.62 38.98 -8.49
N ASP A 267 15.58 38.37 -9.67
CA ASP A 267 15.15 39.00 -10.92
C ASP A 267 13.93 38.27 -11.48
N LEU A 268 12.77 38.95 -11.42
CA LEU A 268 11.49 38.38 -11.82
C LEU A 268 11.36 38.17 -13.34
N ASN A 269 12.20 38.83 -14.16
CA ASN A 269 12.23 38.60 -15.61
C ASN A 269 13.12 37.40 -15.98
N HIS A 270 13.99 36.97 -15.07
CA HIS A 270 14.96 35.90 -15.28
C HIS A 270 15.05 34.98 -14.05
N PRO A 271 13.95 34.29 -13.67
CA PRO A 271 13.97 33.34 -12.57
C PRO A 271 14.95 32.19 -12.86
N VAL A 272 15.69 31.74 -11.85
CA VAL A 272 16.74 30.71 -12.00
C VAL A 272 16.56 29.58 -11.00
N LEU A 273 16.50 28.33 -11.48
CA LEU A 273 16.61 27.14 -10.63
C LEU A 273 18.01 27.08 -10.00
N LYS A 274 18.12 27.22 -8.68
CA LYS A 274 19.39 27.21 -7.93
C LYS A 274 19.82 25.81 -7.51
N ASP A 275 18.87 25.02 -7.03
CA ASP A 275 19.11 23.69 -6.44
C ASP A 275 17.80 22.90 -6.46
N SER A 276 17.88 21.62 -6.21
CA SER A 276 16.73 20.76 -5.99
C SER A 276 17.11 19.53 -5.17
N PHE A 277 16.12 18.87 -4.60
CA PHE A 277 16.29 17.56 -3.98
C PHE A 277 15.00 16.75 -4.09
N THR A 278 15.14 15.44 -4.27
CA THR A 278 14.01 14.51 -4.31
C THR A 278 13.45 14.27 -2.92
N THR A 279 12.14 14.07 -2.82
CA THR A 279 11.45 13.65 -1.59
C THR A 279 11.07 12.18 -1.67
N ILE A 280 10.62 11.59 -0.56
CA ILE A 280 10.30 10.16 -0.46
C ILE A 280 8.99 9.85 -1.18
N GLY A 281 7.98 10.68 -0.95
CA GLY A 281 6.68 10.55 -1.55
C GLY A 281 6.47 11.57 -2.67
N LEU A 282 5.21 11.97 -2.84
CA LEU A 282 4.86 13.07 -3.72
C LEU A 282 4.82 14.35 -2.90
N ALA A 283 5.84 15.20 -3.09
CA ALA A 283 5.91 16.52 -2.46
C ALA A 283 4.70 17.35 -2.88
N TYR A 284 3.82 17.56 -1.91
CA TYR A 284 2.57 18.22 -2.12
C TYR A 284 2.63 19.66 -1.64
N ASP A 285 3.26 19.90 -0.49
CA ASP A 285 3.44 21.22 0.11
C ASP A 285 4.70 21.22 0.97
N CYS A 286 5.29 22.38 1.19
CA CYS A 286 6.48 22.48 2.02
C CYS A 286 6.55 23.79 2.80
N TYR A 287 7.33 23.78 3.87
CA TYR A 287 7.62 24.94 4.68
C TYR A 287 9.11 24.94 5.02
N ALA A 288 9.82 26.03 4.71
CA ALA A 288 11.25 26.14 4.98
C ALA A 288 11.55 27.22 6.03
N LYS A 289 12.32 26.91 7.07
CA LYS A 289 12.80 27.89 8.05
C LYS A 289 14.05 27.40 8.76
N ALA A 290 14.97 28.33 9.05
CA ALA A 290 16.17 28.07 9.86
C ALA A 290 17.01 26.86 9.37
N GLY A 291 17.06 26.62 8.06
CA GLY A 291 17.77 25.50 7.46
C GLY A 291 17.03 24.17 7.49
N LEU A 292 15.76 24.14 7.92
CA LEU A 292 14.87 22.98 7.85
C LEU A 292 13.82 23.18 6.75
N ILE A 293 13.37 22.09 6.13
CA ILE A 293 12.27 22.05 5.16
C ILE A 293 11.32 20.93 5.59
N TYR A 294 10.09 21.26 5.95
CA TYR A 294 9.02 20.31 6.24
C TYR A 294 8.24 20.11 4.95
N VAL A 295 7.84 18.89 4.61
CA VAL A 295 7.13 18.58 3.37
C VAL A 295 5.92 17.70 3.69
N ALA A 296 4.76 18.04 3.19
CA ALA A 296 3.62 17.12 3.14
C ALA A 296 3.84 16.23 1.91
N ASP A 297 4.09 14.93 2.13
CA ASP A 297 4.74 14.02 1.18
C ASP A 297 3.88 12.77 0.91
N SER A 298 2.56 12.99 0.74
CA SER A 298 1.59 11.97 0.30
C SER A 298 1.54 10.75 1.25
N PHE A 299 1.75 9.52 0.76
CA PHE A 299 1.71 8.27 1.53
C PHE A 299 2.82 8.22 2.61
N ALA A 300 3.94 8.88 2.36
CA ALA A 300 4.99 9.09 3.36
C ALA A 300 4.51 10.01 4.51
N GLY A 301 3.39 10.71 4.26
CA GLY A 301 2.79 11.82 4.98
C GLY A 301 3.76 12.95 5.27
N MET A 302 3.83 13.55 6.45
CA MET A 302 4.71 14.72 6.62
C MET A 302 6.19 14.31 6.70
N THR A 303 7.08 14.66 5.76
CA THR A 303 8.54 14.54 5.88
C THR A 303 9.20 15.83 6.42
N VAL A 304 10.42 15.77 6.98
CA VAL A 304 11.21 16.96 7.40
C VAL A 304 12.65 16.79 6.94
N TYR A 305 13.32 17.83 6.46
CA TYR A 305 14.64 17.80 5.83
C TYR A 305 15.55 18.90 6.42
N GLN A 306 16.87 18.69 6.54
CA GLN A 306 17.83 19.69 7.06
C GLN A 306 18.99 20.01 6.09
N LYS A 307 19.28 21.30 5.85
CA LYS A 307 20.35 21.82 4.97
C LYS A 307 21.63 22.17 5.74
N ARG A 308 22.82 21.82 5.22
CA ARG A 308 24.12 22.20 5.83
C ARG A 308 24.72 23.49 5.24
N ASN A 309 25.33 24.32 6.10
CA ASN A 309 26.32 25.34 5.73
C ASN A 309 27.73 24.72 5.71
N VAL A 310 28.38 24.70 4.54
CA VAL A 310 29.76 24.18 4.41
C VAL A 310 30.73 25.35 4.19
N GLN A 311 31.60 25.61 5.16
CA GLN A 311 32.84 26.36 4.94
C GLN A 311 33.96 25.34 4.75
N LEU A 312 34.52 25.22 3.53
CA LEU A 312 35.72 24.44 3.28
C LEU A 312 36.77 25.33 2.62
N LYS A 313 37.97 25.38 3.23
CA LYS A 313 39.21 25.88 2.64
C LYS A 313 39.65 24.92 1.53
N SER A 314 40.09 25.48 0.40
CA SER A 314 40.46 24.83 -0.86
C SER A 314 41.91 24.32 -0.90
N SER A 315 42.12 23.16 -1.56
CA SER A 315 43.23 22.76 -2.47
C SER A 315 43.26 21.22 -2.55
N ASP A 316 43.29 20.48 -3.66
CA ASP A 316 43.39 20.71 -5.11
C ASP A 316 42.91 19.44 -5.86
N SER A 317 42.53 19.59 -7.15
CA SER A 317 42.44 18.63 -8.31
C SER A 317 42.23 17.12 -8.06
N ASP A 318 41.26 16.40 -8.65
CA ASP A 318 40.83 16.35 -10.07
C ASP A 318 39.44 15.66 -10.26
N THR A 319 38.72 16.08 -11.32
CA THR A 319 37.58 15.47 -12.06
C THR A 319 36.34 14.89 -11.32
N ALA A 320 35.13 15.36 -11.63
CA ALA A 320 33.90 14.56 -11.41
C ALA A 320 32.72 14.94 -12.34
N ASN A 321 32.17 13.88 -12.94
CA ASN A 321 30.92 13.79 -13.69
C ASN A 321 29.71 14.32 -12.89
N SER A 322 28.74 14.88 -13.62
CA SER A 322 27.39 15.16 -13.14
C SER A 322 26.59 13.86 -12.94
N ALA A 323 26.76 13.22 -11.78
CA ALA A 323 25.81 12.23 -11.28
C ALA A 323 24.63 12.95 -10.60
N SER A 324 23.40 12.63 -11.00
CA SER A 324 22.20 13.00 -10.26
C SER A 324 22.23 12.33 -8.90
N ASN A 325 22.44 13.12 -7.85
CA ASN A 325 22.40 12.63 -6.47
C ASN A 325 20.94 12.40 -6.07
N VAL A 326 20.48 11.14 -6.13
CA VAL A 326 19.19 10.72 -5.60
C VAL A 326 19.31 10.63 -4.07
N LEU A 327 18.46 11.37 -3.37
CA LEU A 327 18.28 11.30 -1.92
C LEU A 327 17.14 10.32 -1.62
N SER A 328 17.47 9.08 -1.25
CA SER A 328 16.49 8.06 -0.84
C SER A 328 16.49 7.88 0.67
N VAL A 329 15.39 8.19 1.33
CA VAL A 329 15.21 7.73 2.71
C VAL A 329 14.69 6.34 2.62
N LYS A 330 15.29 5.39 3.33
CA LYS A 330 14.71 4.05 3.48
C LYS A 330 13.42 4.11 4.31
N THR A 331 12.32 4.58 3.71
CA THR A 331 11.01 4.03 4.02
C THR A 331 10.95 2.63 3.46
N GLY A 332 10.19 1.72 4.08
CA GLY A 332 10.14 0.31 3.67
C GLY A 332 9.51 0.06 2.29
N GLU A 333 9.53 1.05 1.40
CA GLU A 333 8.83 1.17 0.13
C GLU A 333 9.77 1.52 -1.05
N GLU A 334 11.08 1.39 -0.89
CA GLU A 334 11.96 1.35 -2.07
C GLU A 334 11.63 0.10 -2.89
N PRO A 335 11.44 0.17 -4.22
CA PRO A 335 11.59 -1.02 -5.02
C PRO A 335 12.98 -1.57 -4.72
N TYR A 336 13.05 -2.79 -4.19
CA TYR A 336 14.22 -3.60 -4.48
C TYR A 336 14.18 -3.83 -5.99
N THR A 337 14.77 -2.89 -6.75
CA THR A 337 15.22 -3.18 -8.09
C THR A 337 16.07 -4.42 -7.92
N LEU A 338 15.71 -5.48 -8.65
CA LEU A 338 16.54 -6.67 -8.75
C LEU A 338 17.89 -6.21 -9.29
N ASN A 339 18.80 -5.81 -8.40
CA ASN A 339 20.19 -6.14 -8.57
C ASN A 339 20.18 -7.65 -8.48
N LEU A 340 19.83 -8.30 -9.62
CA LEU A 340 20.56 -9.48 -9.99
C LEU A 340 21.98 -9.06 -9.72
N MET A 341 22.66 -9.75 -8.82
CA MET A 341 24.10 -9.66 -8.83
C MET A 341 24.49 -10.14 -10.24
N THR A 342 24.52 -9.23 -11.23
CA THR A 342 25.53 -9.28 -12.27
C THR A 342 26.78 -9.40 -11.45
N SER A 343 27.44 -10.56 -11.55
CA SER A 343 28.57 -10.96 -10.73
C SER A 343 29.67 -9.90 -10.79
N ASN A 344 29.54 -8.82 -10.01
CA ASN A 344 30.54 -7.78 -9.83
C ASN A 344 31.39 -8.13 -8.60
N GLN A 345 31.50 -9.43 -8.29
CA GLN A 345 32.45 -9.92 -7.31
C GLN A 345 33.75 -10.24 -8.06
N PRO A 346 34.91 -9.88 -7.51
CA PRO A 346 36.18 -10.16 -8.14
C PRO A 346 36.26 -11.66 -8.40
N THR A 347 36.32 -12.05 -9.67
CA THR A 347 36.62 -13.43 -10.03
C THR A 347 37.96 -13.76 -9.38
N PRO A 348 38.05 -14.81 -8.55
CA PRO A 348 39.32 -15.21 -7.98
C PRO A 348 40.37 -15.32 -9.09
N THR A 349 41.58 -14.81 -8.84
CA THR A 349 42.64 -14.77 -9.85
C THR A 349 43.11 -16.16 -10.30
N GLU A 350 42.80 -17.21 -9.52
CA GLU A 350 43.07 -18.61 -9.82
C GLU A 350 41.83 -19.47 -9.49
N ALA A 351 41.48 -20.40 -10.39
CA ALA A 351 40.34 -21.31 -10.24
C ALA A 351 40.82 -22.76 -10.37
N PHE A 352 40.43 -23.62 -9.43
CA PHE A 352 40.82 -25.02 -9.39
C PHE A 352 39.65 -25.93 -9.78
N ASN A 353 39.93 -27.07 -10.39
CA ASN A 353 38.91 -28.07 -10.74
C ASN A 353 39.30 -29.42 -10.15
N TYR A 354 38.33 -30.08 -9.50
CA TYR A 354 38.46 -31.45 -9.02
C TYR A 354 37.34 -32.31 -9.61
N ILE A 355 37.67 -33.53 -10.02
CA ILE A 355 36.69 -34.49 -10.56
C ILE A 355 36.59 -35.66 -9.57
N VAL A 356 35.40 -35.87 -9.02
CA VAL A 356 35.08 -37.04 -8.20
C VAL A 356 34.97 -38.26 -9.11
N THR A 357 35.81 -39.27 -8.87
CA THR A 357 35.94 -40.49 -9.68
C THR A 357 35.57 -41.75 -8.91
N SER A 358 35.08 -41.63 -7.68
CA SER A 358 34.65 -42.75 -6.85
C SER A 358 33.36 -42.44 -6.11
N ALA A 359 32.45 -43.44 -6.06
CA ALA A 359 31.21 -43.40 -5.29
C ALA A 359 31.38 -43.93 -3.85
N SER A 360 32.61 -44.27 -3.43
CA SER A 360 32.91 -44.65 -2.04
C SER A 360 32.75 -43.46 -1.08
N ASP A 361 32.49 -43.75 0.20
CA ASP A 361 32.36 -42.73 1.26
C ASP A 361 33.68 -41.98 1.53
N SER A 362 34.83 -42.66 1.41
CA SER A 362 36.15 -42.10 1.75
C SER A 362 37.27 -42.67 0.87
N GLY A 363 38.44 -42.03 0.91
CA GLY A 363 39.61 -42.36 0.09
C GLY A 363 39.81 -41.42 -1.10
N GLU A 364 41.00 -41.46 -1.71
CA GLU A 364 41.35 -40.64 -2.87
C GLU A 364 40.32 -40.78 -4.01
N GLY A 365 39.95 -39.68 -4.65
CA GLY A 365 38.95 -39.65 -5.73
C GLY A 365 37.49 -39.54 -5.26
N THR A 366 37.22 -39.56 -3.95
CA THR A 366 35.86 -39.37 -3.39
C THR A 366 35.51 -37.90 -3.17
N LEU A 367 34.21 -37.61 -2.96
CA LEU A 367 33.75 -36.28 -2.55
C LEU A 367 34.30 -35.89 -1.16
N ARG A 368 34.33 -36.83 -0.20
CA ARG A 368 34.90 -36.56 1.12
C ARG A 368 36.36 -36.12 1.04
N TYR A 369 37.18 -36.84 0.29
CA TYR A 369 38.58 -36.49 0.10
C TYR A 369 38.72 -35.08 -0.48
N ALA A 370 37.87 -34.73 -1.45
CA ALA A 370 37.81 -33.39 -2.02
C ALA A 370 37.53 -32.33 -0.94
N LEU A 371 36.51 -32.55 -0.11
CA LEU A 371 36.14 -31.63 0.97
C LEU A 371 37.15 -31.57 2.12
N GLU A 372 38.07 -32.52 2.27
CA GLU A 372 39.10 -32.49 3.31
C GLU A 372 40.41 -31.83 2.86
N HIS A 373 40.68 -31.77 1.55
CA HIS A 373 42.03 -31.48 1.03
C HIS A 373 42.11 -30.37 -0.03
N LEU A 374 41.00 -29.77 -0.47
CA LEU A 374 41.00 -28.79 -1.56
C LEU A 374 41.07 -27.34 -1.08
N ASP A 375 41.65 -26.48 -1.93
CA ASP A 375 41.86 -25.05 -1.68
C ASP A 375 40.61 -24.21 -2.00
N LEU A 376 40.65 -22.93 -1.57
CA LEU A 376 39.67 -21.89 -1.91
C LEU A 376 39.45 -21.81 -3.43
N ASN A 377 38.22 -21.48 -3.87
CA ASN A 377 37.85 -21.31 -5.29
C ASN A 377 37.90 -22.60 -6.13
N THR A 378 37.68 -23.76 -5.52
CA THR A 378 37.62 -25.03 -6.25
C THR A 378 36.20 -25.31 -6.77
N THR A 379 36.12 -25.77 -8.03
CA THR A 379 34.93 -26.40 -8.61
C THR A 379 35.07 -27.91 -8.59
N ILE A 380 34.22 -28.58 -7.81
CA ILE A 380 34.08 -30.03 -7.74
C ILE A 380 33.02 -30.46 -8.77
N THR A 381 33.42 -31.35 -9.67
CA THR A 381 32.53 -32.01 -10.65
C THR A 381 32.61 -33.53 -10.48
N PHE A 382 31.77 -34.27 -11.20
CA PHE A 382 31.65 -35.72 -11.07
C PHE A 382 31.89 -36.40 -12.41
N ASP A 383 32.71 -37.46 -12.43
CA ASP A 383 32.99 -38.24 -13.63
C ASP A 383 31.70 -38.93 -14.14
N PRO A 384 31.19 -38.58 -15.34
CA PRO A 384 29.95 -39.17 -15.86
C PRO A 384 30.05 -40.68 -16.16
N THR A 385 31.26 -41.25 -16.23
CA THR A 385 31.44 -42.70 -16.36
C THR A 385 31.19 -43.44 -15.04
N VAL A 386 31.39 -42.75 -13.91
CA VAL A 386 31.13 -43.24 -12.55
C VAL A 386 29.72 -42.87 -12.11
N PHE A 387 29.27 -41.66 -12.45
CA PHE A 387 27.96 -41.10 -12.12
C PHE A 387 27.12 -40.84 -13.39
N PRO A 388 26.71 -41.89 -14.13
CA PRO A 388 25.98 -41.71 -15.38
C PRO A 388 24.60 -41.10 -15.17
N VAL A 389 24.28 -40.07 -15.94
CA VAL A 389 22.98 -39.35 -15.91
C VAL A 389 21.78 -40.30 -15.97
N ALA A 390 21.81 -41.27 -16.88
CA ALA A 390 20.69 -42.19 -17.11
C ALA A 390 20.50 -43.21 -15.98
N LYS A 391 21.48 -43.37 -15.09
CA LYS A 391 21.45 -44.30 -13.97
C LYS A 391 22.22 -43.69 -12.79
N PRO A 392 21.61 -42.76 -12.05
CA PRO A 392 22.26 -42.12 -10.92
C PRO A 392 22.86 -43.11 -9.93
N VAL A 393 24.00 -42.76 -9.35
CA VAL A 393 24.78 -43.60 -8.43
C VAL A 393 24.84 -42.95 -7.06
N SER A 394 24.60 -43.76 -6.03
CA SER A 394 24.65 -43.33 -4.63
C SER A 394 26.06 -43.37 -4.06
N ILE A 395 26.46 -42.27 -3.44
CA ILE A 395 27.49 -42.21 -2.41
C ILE A 395 26.78 -42.46 -1.08
N ALA A 396 26.85 -43.70 -0.60
CA ALA A 396 26.26 -44.09 0.69
C ALA A 396 27.20 -43.67 1.82
N LEU A 397 26.85 -42.62 2.55
CA LEU A 397 27.72 -42.03 3.56
C LEU A 397 27.73 -42.88 4.83
N GLU A 398 28.92 -43.19 5.34
CA GLU A 398 29.10 -43.98 6.58
C GLU A 398 29.40 -43.09 7.80
N SER A 399 29.76 -41.83 7.54
CA SER A 399 29.92 -40.77 8.54
C SER A 399 29.52 -39.42 7.92
N PRO A 400 29.21 -38.38 8.71
CA PRO A 400 28.92 -37.04 8.18
C PRO A 400 30.07 -36.51 7.30
N LEU A 401 29.75 -35.80 6.22
CA LEU A 401 30.76 -35.12 5.42
C LEU A 401 31.43 -33.96 6.22
N PRO A 402 32.68 -33.60 5.92
CA PRO A 402 33.33 -32.45 6.54
C PRO A 402 32.54 -31.15 6.32
N GLU A 403 32.60 -30.26 7.30
CA GLU A 403 32.01 -28.93 7.20
C GLU A 403 32.71 -28.07 6.14
N ILE A 404 31.93 -27.39 5.31
CA ILE A 404 32.45 -26.51 4.26
C ILE A 404 32.71 -25.13 4.87
N THR A 405 33.97 -24.88 5.20
CA THR A 405 34.44 -23.66 5.89
C THR A 405 35.28 -22.73 5.01
N TRP A 406 35.41 -23.03 3.72
CA TRP A 406 36.13 -22.20 2.74
C TRP A 406 35.20 -21.53 1.74
N ASP A 407 35.49 -20.28 1.42
CA ASP A 407 34.66 -19.50 0.52
C ASP A 407 34.81 -19.92 -0.95
N HIS A 408 33.78 -19.64 -1.75
CA HIS A 408 33.74 -19.83 -3.21
C HIS A 408 33.88 -21.29 -3.68
N LEU A 409 33.50 -22.27 -2.87
CA LEU A 409 33.41 -23.65 -3.32
C LEU A 409 32.20 -23.82 -4.25
N THR A 410 32.41 -24.44 -5.40
CA THR A 410 31.32 -24.91 -6.27
C THR A 410 31.28 -26.43 -6.27
N ILE A 411 30.14 -27.03 -5.94
CA ILE A 411 29.84 -28.44 -6.17
C ILE A 411 28.83 -28.52 -7.30
N ASP A 412 29.24 -29.05 -8.45
CA ASP A 412 28.46 -29.07 -9.69
C ASP A 412 28.26 -30.51 -10.20
N ALA A 413 27.10 -31.07 -9.90
CA ALA A 413 26.62 -32.34 -10.44
C ALA A 413 25.64 -32.16 -11.62
N SER A 414 25.55 -30.97 -12.22
CA SER A 414 24.53 -30.65 -13.23
C SER A 414 24.61 -31.50 -14.51
N ASN A 415 25.73 -32.19 -14.71
CA ASN A 415 25.97 -33.06 -15.86
C ASN A 415 26.17 -34.55 -15.47
N ALA A 416 25.82 -34.92 -14.23
CA ALA A 416 26.02 -36.26 -13.68
C ALA A 416 24.77 -36.75 -12.92
N GLY A 417 24.71 -38.05 -12.65
CA GLY A 417 23.68 -38.67 -11.82
C GLY A 417 24.23 -39.01 -10.43
N VAL A 418 24.22 -38.04 -9.51
CA VAL A 418 24.81 -38.20 -8.17
C VAL A 418 23.72 -38.21 -7.10
N ILE A 419 23.76 -39.22 -6.22
CA ILE A 419 22.92 -39.28 -5.01
C ILE A 419 23.83 -39.30 -3.78
N LEU A 420 23.66 -38.34 -2.88
CA LEU A 420 24.16 -38.39 -1.51
C LEU A 420 23.08 -39.05 -0.64
N ASP A 421 23.38 -40.21 -0.08
CA ASP A 421 22.42 -41.01 0.70
C ASP A 421 22.88 -41.13 2.15
N GLY A 422 22.10 -40.52 3.05
CA GLY A 422 22.33 -40.50 4.48
C GLY A 422 21.75 -41.69 5.24
N SER A 423 21.15 -42.67 4.58
CA SER A 423 20.39 -43.76 5.23
C SER A 423 21.18 -44.66 6.19
N LYS A 424 22.52 -44.62 6.15
CA LYS A 424 23.40 -45.32 7.10
C LYS A 424 23.83 -44.48 8.30
N LEU A 425 23.54 -43.18 8.31
CA LEU A 425 23.95 -42.28 9.38
C LEU A 425 22.98 -42.34 10.57
N GLU A 426 23.52 -42.23 11.79
CA GLU A 426 22.71 -42.06 13.00
C GLU A 426 22.39 -40.58 13.30
N SER A 427 23.24 -39.67 12.83
CA SER A 427 23.08 -38.22 12.96
C SER A 427 23.87 -37.48 11.87
N GLY A 428 23.55 -36.20 11.64
CA GLY A 428 24.25 -35.33 10.70
C GLY A 428 23.40 -34.91 9.49
N ASN A 429 23.91 -33.89 8.81
CA ASN A 429 23.31 -33.30 7.61
C ASN A 429 23.93 -33.89 6.34
N GLY A 430 23.30 -33.65 5.18
CA GLY A 430 23.91 -33.94 3.88
C GLY A 430 25.12 -33.08 3.59
N LEU A 431 24.95 -31.75 3.68
CA LEU A 431 26.04 -30.78 3.63
C LEU A 431 25.86 -29.74 4.72
N THR A 432 26.96 -29.32 5.36
CA THR A 432 26.98 -28.23 6.33
C THR A 432 27.95 -27.15 5.84
N ILE A 433 27.44 -25.93 5.67
CA ILE A 433 28.15 -24.83 4.98
C ILE A 433 28.17 -23.60 5.88
N TYR A 434 29.34 -23.29 6.46
CA TYR A 434 29.55 -22.09 7.30
C TYR A 434 30.23 -20.94 6.54
N SER A 435 30.69 -21.19 5.32
CA SER A 435 31.47 -20.27 4.48
C SER A 435 30.63 -19.51 3.45
N PHE A 436 31.25 -18.57 2.75
CA PHE A 436 30.59 -17.62 1.87
C PHE A 436 30.71 -17.96 0.38
N TYR A 437 29.78 -17.46 -0.43
CA TYR A 437 29.86 -17.50 -1.90
C TYR A 437 29.89 -18.91 -2.52
N ASN A 438 29.36 -19.90 -1.81
CA ASN A 438 29.36 -21.28 -2.28
C ASN A 438 28.24 -21.54 -3.29
N ARG A 439 28.39 -22.55 -4.15
CA ARG A 439 27.39 -22.96 -5.14
C ARG A 439 27.19 -24.47 -5.10
N ILE A 440 25.96 -24.94 -4.89
CA ILE A 440 25.64 -26.38 -4.81
C ILE A 440 24.58 -26.71 -5.85
N MET A 441 24.91 -27.53 -6.86
CA MET A 441 24.06 -27.75 -8.04
C MET A 441 23.99 -29.23 -8.44
N GLY A 442 22.83 -29.68 -8.92
CA GLY A 442 22.65 -30.99 -9.58
C GLY A 442 22.62 -32.23 -8.67
N LEU A 443 22.65 -32.07 -7.34
CA LEU A 443 22.71 -33.19 -6.41
C LEU A 443 21.32 -33.74 -6.06
N GLN A 444 21.23 -35.04 -5.84
CA GLN A 444 20.16 -35.65 -5.05
C GLN A 444 20.67 -35.88 -3.63
N ILE A 445 20.03 -35.30 -2.62
CA ILE A 445 20.43 -35.36 -1.20
C ILE A 445 19.25 -35.94 -0.43
N VAL A 446 19.38 -37.21 -0.01
CA VAL A 446 18.25 -37.98 0.50
C VAL A 446 18.57 -38.76 1.77
N ASN A 447 17.52 -39.01 2.56
CA ASN A 447 17.53 -39.88 3.73
C ASN A 447 18.51 -39.47 4.86
N PHE A 448 18.81 -38.18 5.02
CA PHE A 448 19.65 -37.72 6.12
C PHE A 448 18.87 -37.67 7.44
N PRO A 449 19.46 -38.04 8.59
CA PRO A 449 18.79 -37.96 9.90
C PRO A 449 18.37 -36.54 10.30
N GLN A 450 19.07 -35.51 9.81
CA GLN A 450 18.79 -34.09 10.07
C GLN A 450 18.42 -33.37 8.77
N HIS A 451 19.18 -32.36 8.37
CA HIS A 451 18.89 -31.53 7.20
C HIS A 451 19.53 -32.12 5.94
N GLY A 452 18.89 -31.91 4.77
CA GLY A 452 19.57 -32.15 3.49
C GLY A 452 20.78 -31.22 3.35
N ILE A 453 20.55 -29.91 3.45
CA ILE A 453 21.61 -28.89 3.52
C ILE A 453 21.38 -27.99 4.72
N ASP A 454 22.41 -27.77 5.54
CA ASP A 454 22.46 -26.72 6.56
C ASP A 454 23.40 -25.59 6.10
N LEU A 455 22.80 -24.47 5.70
CA LEU A 455 23.49 -23.32 5.12
C LEU A 455 23.52 -22.19 6.13
N GLN A 456 24.69 -21.86 6.69
CA GLN A 456 24.86 -20.90 7.79
C GLN A 456 25.80 -19.72 7.45
N GLY A 457 26.54 -19.81 6.35
CA GLY A 457 27.40 -18.72 5.85
C GLY A 457 26.63 -17.59 5.17
N GLY A 458 27.18 -16.99 4.09
CA GLY A 458 26.50 -15.90 3.37
C GLY A 458 26.70 -15.93 1.86
N SER A 459 25.82 -15.25 1.12
CA SER A 459 25.94 -15.01 -0.33
C SER A 459 26.13 -16.27 -1.19
N SER A 460 25.63 -17.42 -0.73
CA SER A 460 25.74 -18.71 -1.42
C SER A 460 24.48 -19.00 -2.23
N VAL A 461 24.62 -19.90 -3.22
CA VAL A 461 23.54 -20.33 -4.10
C VAL A 461 23.33 -21.84 -3.97
N VAL A 462 22.14 -22.25 -3.54
CA VAL A 462 21.71 -23.65 -3.56
C VAL A 462 20.80 -23.86 -4.75
N GLY A 463 21.32 -24.55 -5.75
CA GLY A 463 20.68 -24.90 -7.01
C GLY A 463 20.97 -23.91 -8.14
N GLY A 464 20.06 -23.84 -9.10
CA GLY A 464 20.24 -23.06 -10.33
C GLY A 464 19.11 -23.31 -11.31
N ASN A 465 19.37 -23.14 -12.61
CA ASN A 465 18.37 -23.40 -13.63
C ASN A 465 18.31 -24.89 -13.99
N ARG A 466 17.16 -25.54 -13.72
CA ARG A 466 16.95 -26.97 -14.06
C ARG A 466 17.06 -27.31 -15.55
N ASN A 467 17.02 -26.31 -16.44
CA ASN A 467 17.18 -26.49 -17.88
C ASN A 467 18.65 -26.41 -18.36
N VAL A 468 19.60 -26.20 -17.45
CA VAL A 468 21.03 -26.13 -17.76
C VAL A 468 21.74 -27.38 -17.22
N GLY A 469 22.47 -28.06 -18.10
CA GLY A 469 23.17 -29.32 -17.80
C GLY A 469 22.45 -30.54 -18.35
N SER A 470 23.16 -31.67 -18.46
CA SER A 470 22.62 -32.93 -18.98
C SER A 470 21.98 -33.82 -17.92
N GLY A 471 22.16 -33.53 -16.62
CA GLY A 471 21.59 -34.29 -15.50
C GLY A 471 20.07 -34.21 -15.41
N SER A 472 19.44 -35.14 -14.71
CA SER A 472 17.96 -35.19 -14.56
C SER A 472 17.36 -34.00 -13.82
N LEU A 473 18.18 -33.23 -13.11
CA LEU A 473 17.80 -32.01 -12.38
C LEU A 473 18.38 -30.74 -13.00
N GLY A 474 19.18 -30.83 -14.06
CA GLY A 474 20.05 -29.73 -14.51
C GLY A 474 20.85 -29.17 -13.32
N GLN A 475 20.85 -27.86 -13.13
CA GLN A 475 21.49 -27.21 -11.98
C GLN A 475 20.68 -27.25 -10.67
N GLY A 476 19.42 -27.70 -10.69
CA GLY A 476 18.61 -27.84 -9.47
C GLY A 476 19.08 -29.01 -8.61
N ASN A 477 18.70 -29.03 -7.33
CA ASN A 477 18.93 -30.17 -6.44
C ASN A 477 17.61 -30.85 -6.06
N LEU A 478 17.67 -32.11 -5.63
CA LEU A 478 16.57 -32.84 -4.98
C LEU A 478 16.93 -32.99 -3.49
N LEU A 479 16.10 -32.49 -2.58
CA LEU A 479 16.31 -32.57 -1.13
C LEU A 479 15.07 -33.16 -0.45
N SER A 480 15.07 -34.48 -0.27
CA SER A 480 13.85 -35.22 0.07
C SER A 480 14.12 -36.42 0.98
N GLY A 481 13.15 -36.80 1.81
CA GLY A 481 13.30 -37.92 2.75
C GLY A 481 14.19 -37.63 3.97
N ASN A 482 14.51 -36.37 4.25
CA ASN A 482 15.38 -35.99 5.36
C ASN A 482 14.57 -35.84 6.67
N GLY A 483 15.19 -36.18 7.81
CA GLY A 483 14.52 -36.26 9.11
C GLY A 483 14.08 -34.92 9.70
N LEU A 484 14.68 -33.82 9.25
CA LEU A 484 14.28 -32.45 9.57
C LEU A 484 13.95 -31.68 8.29
N TYR A 485 14.78 -30.70 7.93
CA TYR A 485 14.53 -29.80 6.81
C TYR A 485 15.17 -30.31 5.53
N GLY A 486 14.52 -30.11 4.39
CA GLY A 486 15.20 -30.25 3.10
C GLY A 486 16.39 -29.28 3.03
N ILE A 487 16.13 -28.00 3.29
CA ILE A 487 17.17 -26.95 3.41
C ILE A 487 16.92 -26.11 4.65
N ARG A 488 17.94 -25.96 5.50
CA ARG A 488 17.99 -24.92 6.55
C ARG A 488 18.86 -23.76 6.07
N VAL A 489 18.33 -22.54 6.14
CA VAL A 489 19.00 -21.31 5.68
C VAL A 489 19.19 -20.36 6.87
N GLY A 490 20.43 -20.05 7.18
CA GLY A 490 20.91 -19.04 8.11
C GLY A 490 21.77 -17.99 7.40
N GLY A 491 22.34 -17.07 8.17
CA GLY A 491 23.26 -16.04 7.67
C GLY A 491 22.59 -15.00 6.77
N PHE A 492 23.20 -14.60 5.65
CA PHE A 492 22.66 -13.50 4.83
C PHE A 492 22.88 -13.64 3.32
N ASP A 493 22.07 -12.94 2.52
CA ASP A 493 22.17 -12.86 1.05
C ASP A 493 22.14 -14.23 0.33
N GLN A 494 21.47 -15.21 0.93
CA GLN A 494 21.39 -16.57 0.41
C GLN A 494 20.39 -16.65 -0.75
N THR A 495 20.66 -17.52 -1.71
CA THR A 495 19.79 -17.73 -2.88
C THR A 495 19.52 -19.22 -3.08
N VAL A 496 18.24 -19.60 -3.20
CA VAL A 496 17.81 -20.99 -3.35
C VAL A 496 16.99 -21.13 -4.64
N LEU A 497 17.50 -21.82 -5.66
CA LEU A 497 16.93 -21.83 -7.02
C LEU A 497 16.70 -23.23 -7.56
N GLY A 498 15.55 -23.44 -8.20
CA GLY A 498 15.31 -24.62 -9.04
C GLY A 498 15.30 -25.96 -8.31
N ASN A 499 15.23 -25.99 -6.98
CA ASN A 499 15.28 -27.24 -6.22
C ASN A 499 13.92 -27.95 -6.18
N PHE A 500 13.94 -29.27 -6.06
CA PHE A 500 12.82 -30.12 -5.66
C PHE A 500 12.99 -30.47 -4.19
N VAL A 501 12.02 -30.12 -3.34
CA VAL A 501 12.13 -30.28 -1.89
C VAL A 501 10.87 -30.97 -1.36
N GLY A 502 11.03 -32.20 -0.84
CA GLY A 502 9.95 -33.01 -0.27
C GLY A 502 9.18 -33.87 -1.29
N ILE A 503 9.60 -33.86 -2.56
CA ILE A 503 9.03 -34.68 -3.64
C ILE A 503 10.06 -35.63 -4.22
N ASP A 504 9.62 -36.66 -4.95
CA ASP A 504 10.52 -37.56 -5.65
C ASP A 504 11.08 -36.95 -6.95
N ILE A 505 12.06 -37.63 -7.55
CA ILE A 505 12.71 -37.18 -8.79
C ILE A 505 11.75 -37.03 -9.99
N SER A 506 10.58 -37.69 -9.95
CA SER A 506 9.56 -37.52 -10.99
C SER A 506 8.82 -36.19 -10.89
N GLY A 507 8.87 -35.56 -9.70
CA GLY A 507 8.15 -34.34 -9.39
C GLY A 507 6.66 -34.55 -9.10
N GLU A 508 6.19 -35.79 -9.04
CA GLU A 508 4.75 -36.12 -8.94
C GLU A 508 4.35 -36.68 -7.57
N LYS A 509 5.28 -37.25 -6.80
CA LYS A 509 4.96 -37.94 -5.54
C LYS A 509 5.72 -37.34 -4.37
N ALA A 510 5.12 -37.44 -3.20
CA ALA A 510 5.76 -37.05 -1.95
C ALA A 510 6.93 -37.97 -1.61
N MET A 511 8.01 -37.36 -1.16
CA MET A 511 9.15 -37.99 -0.49
C MET A 511 9.50 -37.08 0.70
N PRO A 512 8.67 -37.12 1.76
CA PRO A 512 8.59 -36.05 2.75
C PRO A 512 9.91 -35.82 3.49
N ASN A 513 10.27 -34.55 3.67
CA ASN A 513 11.05 -34.14 4.84
C ASN A 513 10.08 -33.83 6.02
N TYR A 514 10.60 -33.48 7.20
CA TYR A 514 9.76 -32.91 8.26
C TYR A 514 9.16 -31.57 7.79
N ASP A 515 10.01 -30.60 7.45
CA ASP A 515 9.62 -29.40 6.69
C ASP A 515 10.50 -29.24 5.44
N GLY A 516 10.02 -28.47 4.46
CA GLY A 516 10.73 -28.28 3.20
C GLY A 516 11.94 -27.37 3.35
N ILE A 517 11.73 -26.07 3.20
CA ILE A 517 12.76 -25.04 3.36
C ILE A 517 12.45 -24.24 4.61
N PHE A 518 13.40 -24.17 5.52
CA PHE A 518 13.33 -23.36 6.72
C PHE A 518 14.37 -22.24 6.66
N VAL A 519 13.92 -21.00 6.61
CA VAL A 519 14.75 -19.82 6.79
C VAL A 519 14.76 -19.48 8.27
N GLY A 520 15.87 -19.73 8.97
CA GLY A 520 16.07 -19.34 10.36
C GLY A 520 16.23 -17.83 10.51
N GLU A 521 16.99 -17.35 11.50
CA GLU A 521 17.30 -15.92 11.71
C GLU A 521 18.25 -15.33 10.63
N ALA A 522 17.93 -15.58 9.34
CA ALA A 522 18.67 -15.14 8.18
C ALA A 522 18.17 -13.79 7.65
N LEU A 523 18.99 -13.09 6.86
CA LEU A 523 18.66 -11.77 6.32
C LEU A 523 18.84 -11.73 4.80
N ARG A 524 17.86 -11.16 4.08
CA ARG A 524 17.91 -11.01 2.60
C ARG A 524 18.06 -12.34 1.85
N VAL A 525 17.23 -13.31 2.19
CA VAL A 525 17.20 -14.60 1.48
C VAL A 525 16.29 -14.49 0.26
N THR A 526 16.74 -15.01 -0.89
CA THR A 526 15.88 -15.18 -2.08
C THR A 526 15.60 -16.66 -2.31
N VAL A 527 14.32 -17.03 -2.32
CA VAL A 527 13.85 -18.38 -2.63
C VAL A 527 13.10 -18.36 -3.94
N GLY A 528 13.72 -18.93 -4.96
CA GLY A 528 13.24 -19.02 -6.33
C GLY A 528 13.75 -17.90 -7.22
N GLY A 529 13.46 -17.99 -8.51
CA GLY A 529 13.97 -17.10 -9.55
C GLY A 529 12.95 -16.85 -10.66
N ILE A 530 13.26 -15.89 -11.52
CA ILE A 530 12.32 -15.40 -12.54
C ILE A 530 12.46 -16.11 -13.89
N GLN A 531 13.56 -16.82 -14.12
CA GLN A 531 13.74 -17.57 -15.37
C GLN A 531 13.06 -18.94 -15.29
N PRO A 532 12.52 -19.45 -16.41
CA PRO A 532 12.03 -20.82 -16.48
C PRO A 532 13.10 -21.81 -15.99
N GLY A 533 12.75 -22.64 -15.01
CA GLY A 533 13.65 -23.62 -14.39
C GLY A 533 14.33 -23.16 -13.09
N GLU A 534 14.25 -21.88 -12.71
CA GLU A 534 14.82 -21.36 -11.44
C GLU A 534 13.83 -21.38 -10.27
N GLY A 535 12.54 -21.61 -10.52
CA GLY A 535 11.53 -21.76 -9.48
C GLY A 535 11.66 -23.07 -8.71
N ASN A 536 11.68 -23.03 -7.38
CA ASN A 536 11.67 -24.26 -6.57
C ASN A 536 10.30 -24.95 -6.64
N VAL A 537 10.28 -26.27 -6.43
CA VAL A 537 9.07 -27.04 -6.16
C VAL A 537 9.18 -27.55 -4.74
N ILE A 538 8.38 -26.99 -3.83
CA ILE A 538 8.47 -27.22 -2.39
C ILE A 538 7.15 -27.82 -1.92
N SER A 539 7.10 -29.14 -1.83
CA SER A 539 5.82 -29.85 -1.71
C SER A 539 6.00 -31.19 -1.00
N GLY A 540 4.92 -31.72 -0.44
CA GLY A 540 4.90 -33.08 0.11
C GLY A 540 5.69 -33.28 1.39
N ASN A 541 6.03 -32.21 2.11
CA ASN A 541 6.64 -32.27 3.43
C ASN A 541 5.56 -32.51 4.51
N GLN A 542 5.97 -32.95 5.71
CA GLN A 542 5.03 -33.40 6.75
C GLN A 542 4.20 -32.26 7.34
N PHE A 543 4.82 -31.13 7.70
CA PHE A 543 4.12 -30.03 8.36
C PHE A 543 4.10 -28.77 7.50
N ILE A 544 5.27 -28.23 7.17
CA ILE A 544 5.41 -26.95 6.48
C ILE A 544 6.25 -27.12 5.20
N ASN A 545 5.80 -26.56 4.08
CA ASN A 545 6.60 -26.54 2.86
C ASN A 545 7.71 -25.47 2.94
N PHE A 546 7.34 -24.23 3.26
CA PHE A 546 8.27 -23.12 3.44
C PHE A 546 7.98 -22.38 4.76
N ASP A 547 8.97 -22.29 5.62
CA ASP A 547 8.91 -21.57 6.90
C ASP A 547 10.01 -20.51 6.96
N SER A 548 9.71 -19.37 7.55
CA SER A 548 10.66 -18.27 7.70
C SER A 548 10.52 -17.57 9.04
N TRP A 549 11.64 -17.51 9.75
CA TRP A 549 11.94 -16.64 10.88
C TRP A 549 12.91 -15.51 10.48
N GLY A 550 13.37 -15.51 9.22
CA GLY A 550 14.32 -14.54 8.70
C GLY A 550 13.66 -13.32 8.07
N ASP A 551 14.39 -12.21 8.05
CA ASP A 551 13.94 -10.91 7.58
C ASP A 551 14.33 -10.65 6.12
N GLN A 552 13.54 -9.81 5.45
CA GLN A 552 13.76 -9.41 4.05
C GLN A 552 13.86 -10.63 3.11
N THR A 553 13.17 -11.71 3.45
CA THR A 553 13.09 -12.91 2.64
C THR A 553 12.14 -12.68 1.47
N ARG A 554 12.61 -12.99 0.26
CA ARG A 554 11.84 -12.88 -0.98
C ARG A 554 11.57 -14.26 -1.54
N VAL A 555 10.30 -14.63 -1.63
CA VAL A 555 9.87 -15.93 -2.17
C VAL A 555 9.22 -15.67 -3.52
N ILE A 556 9.82 -16.12 -4.62
CA ILE A 556 9.37 -15.79 -5.98
C ILE A 556 9.43 -16.96 -6.95
N GLY A 557 8.48 -17.03 -7.89
CA GLY A 557 8.53 -17.97 -9.00
C GLY A 557 8.43 -19.45 -8.61
N ASN A 558 8.00 -19.77 -7.38
CA ASN A 558 7.96 -21.14 -6.87
C ASN A 558 6.61 -21.83 -7.10
N LEU A 559 6.63 -23.16 -7.11
CA LEU A 559 5.46 -24.01 -6.93
C LEU A 559 5.50 -24.57 -5.49
N ILE A 560 4.47 -24.28 -4.69
CA ILE A 560 4.42 -24.68 -3.28
C ILE A 560 3.15 -25.49 -3.02
N GLY A 561 3.32 -26.72 -2.53
CA GLY A 561 2.24 -27.71 -2.31
C GLY A 561 1.79 -28.49 -3.56
N LEU A 562 2.32 -28.15 -4.74
CA LEU A 562 1.98 -28.73 -6.04
C LEU A 562 3.06 -29.68 -6.60
N ASN A 563 2.67 -30.51 -7.57
CA ASN A 563 3.62 -31.28 -8.37
C ASN A 563 4.47 -30.34 -9.25
N ALA A 564 5.56 -30.86 -9.83
CA ALA A 564 6.46 -30.06 -10.66
C ALA A 564 5.77 -29.47 -11.92
N ALA A 565 4.65 -30.03 -12.36
CA ALA A 565 3.80 -29.48 -13.42
C ALA A 565 2.85 -28.37 -12.95
N GLY A 566 2.67 -28.18 -11.64
CA GLY A 566 1.76 -27.19 -11.05
C GLY A 566 0.27 -27.51 -11.28
N THR A 567 -0.08 -28.78 -11.46
CA THR A 567 -1.43 -29.22 -11.87
C THR A 567 -2.17 -30.05 -10.83
N LYS A 568 -1.49 -30.51 -9.78
CA LYS A 568 -2.07 -31.33 -8.70
C LYS A 568 -1.37 -31.06 -7.38
N ALA A 569 -2.10 -31.16 -6.27
CA ALA A 569 -1.51 -31.24 -4.94
C ALA A 569 -0.75 -32.57 -4.77
N VAL A 570 0.40 -32.54 -4.08
CA VAL A 570 1.26 -33.73 -3.89
C VAL A 570 0.90 -34.52 -2.63
N VAL A 571 0.34 -33.89 -1.60
CA VAL A 571 -0.22 -34.53 -0.39
C VAL A 571 -1.38 -33.67 0.12
N GLY A 572 -2.44 -34.30 0.64
CA GLY A 572 -3.61 -33.60 1.21
C GLY A 572 -3.53 -33.28 2.70
N GLU A 573 -2.39 -33.53 3.37
CA GLU A 573 -2.24 -33.47 4.84
C GLU A 573 -1.14 -32.48 5.30
N THR A 574 -0.45 -31.80 4.38
CA THR A 574 0.47 -30.71 4.77
C THR A 574 -0.34 -29.59 5.43
N SER A 575 0.03 -29.17 6.64
CA SER A 575 -0.73 -28.17 7.39
C SER A 575 -0.59 -26.79 6.76
N ASN A 576 0.63 -26.35 6.44
CA ASN A 576 0.89 -25.01 5.91
C ASN A 576 1.83 -25.02 4.70
N ASN A 577 1.55 -24.19 3.71
CA ASN A 577 2.44 -23.99 2.58
C ASN A 577 3.55 -22.97 2.90
N VAL A 578 3.18 -21.77 3.34
CA VAL A 578 4.11 -20.67 3.68
C VAL A 578 3.79 -20.17 5.09
N VAL A 579 4.76 -20.23 5.99
CA VAL A 579 4.67 -19.71 7.36
C VAL A 579 5.64 -18.53 7.54
N LEU A 580 5.13 -17.46 8.15
CA LEU A 580 5.87 -16.25 8.50
C LEU A 580 5.68 -16.00 10.00
N GLU A 581 6.74 -16.19 10.79
CA GLU A 581 6.63 -16.19 12.25
C GLU A 581 7.93 -15.81 12.97
N SER A 582 7.92 -15.84 14.30
CA SER A 582 9.10 -15.50 15.11
C SER A 582 9.65 -14.09 14.84
N ASN A 583 8.76 -13.09 14.80
CA ASN A 583 9.07 -11.66 14.62
C ASN A 583 9.58 -11.25 13.22
N VAL A 584 9.22 -11.98 12.15
CA VAL A 584 9.71 -11.64 10.80
C VAL A 584 9.31 -10.24 10.35
N MET A 585 10.21 -9.59 9.63
CA MET A 585 9.98 -8.25 9.08
C MET A 585 10.30 -8.16 7.60
N ASN A 586 9.45 -7.42 6.89
CA ASN A 586 9.67 -7.03 5.49
C ASN A 586 9.86 -8.21 4.52
N ASN A 587 9.25 -9.37 4.79
CA ASN A 587 9.25 -10.49 3.86
C ASN A 587 8.25 -10.24 2.73
N ILE A 588 8.60 -10.68 1.53
CA ILE A 588 7.78 -10.54 0.34
C ILE A 588 7.55 -11.91 -0.27
N ILE A 589 6.29 -12.34 -0.28
CA ILE A 589 5.84 -13.54 -0.97
C ILE A 589 5.28 -13.07 -2.32
N GLY A 590 6.03 -13.35 -3.38
CA GLY A 590 5.74 -13.03 -4.78
C GLY A 590 6.39 -11.74 -5.27
N GLY A 591 5.77 -11.10 -6.27
CA GLY A 591 6.35 -9.93 -6.94
C GLY A 591 5.40 -9.28 -7.93
N THR A 592 5.93 -8.44 -8.81
CA THR A 592 5.13 -7.62 -9.74
C THR A 592 5.17 -8.12 -11.18
N THR A 593 6.04 -9.08 -11.48
CA THR A 593 6.15 -9.69 -12.80
C THR A 593 5.60 -11.10 -12.80
N PRO A 594 5.09 -11.62 -13.94
CA PRO A 594 4.63 -13.01 -14.03
C PRO A 594 5.70 -14.05 -13.65
N GLY A 595 6.99 -13.75 -13.85
CA GLY A 595 8.09 -14.64 -13.46
C GLY A 595 8.33 -14.70 -11.95
N GLU A 596 7.90 -13.69 -11.19
CA GLU A 596 8.03 -13.67 -9.73
C GLU A 596 6.84 -14.35 -9.01
N ARG A 597 5.78 -14.69 -9.74
CA ARG A 597 4.57 -15.29 -9.20
C ARG A 597 4.85 -16.67 -8.60
N ASN A 598 4.52 -16.84 -7.33
CA ASN A 598 4.38 -18.18 -6.77
C ASN A 598 2.99 -18.74 -7.06
N VAL A 599 2.90 -20.07 -7.10
CA VAL A 599 1.62 -20.80 -7.08
C VAL A 599 1.58 -21.65 -5.81
N ILE A 600 0.64 -21.33 -4.92
CA ILE A 600 0.59 -21.80 -3.53
C ILE A 600 -0.76 -22.48 -3.26
N SER A 601 -0.79 -23.80 -3.21
CA SER A 601 -2.05 -24.57 -3.27
C SER A 601 -1.95 -25.92 -2.55
N GLY A 602 -3.10 -26.53 -2.23
CA GLY A 602 -3.16 -27.92 -1.78
C GLY A 602 -2.75 -28.21 -0.33
N ALA A 603 -2.79 -27.22 0.57
CA ALA A 603 -2.50 -27.40 2.01
C ALA A 603 -3.68 -26.97 2.91
N GLY A 604 -3.53 -27.12 4.24
CA GLY A 604 -4.45 -26.49 5.19
C GLY A 604 -4.47 -24.97 5.02
N ILE A 605 -3.32 -24.30 5.15
CA ILE A 605 -3.20 -22.87 4.92
C ILE A 605 -2.18 -22.59 3.80
N GLY A 606 -2.53 -21.70 2.87
CA GLY A 606 -1.64 -21.23 1.81
C GLY A 606 -0.50 -20.37 2.35
N VAL A 607 -0.83 -19.22 2.95
CA VAL A 607 0.13 -18.33 3.61
C VAL A 607 -0.39 -17.95 5.00
N VAL A 608 0.44 -18.06 6.03
CA VAL A 608 0.06 -17.66 7.40
C VAL A 608 1.09 -16.73 8.03
N PHE A 609 0.59 -15.70 8.70
CA PHE A 609 1.36 -14.88 9.65
C PHE A 609 0.97 -15.32 11.06
N SER A 610 1.81 -16.10 11.74
CA SER A 610 1.46 -16.76 13.01
C SER A 610 1.97 -16.07 14.26
N ASP A 611 2.81 -15.04 14.14
CA ASP A 611 3.42 -14.34 15.28
C ASP A 611 2.99 -12.86 15.36
N PRO A 612 2.53 -12.37 16.53
CA PRO A 612 2.03 -11.00 16.73
C PRO A 612 3.06 -9.89 16.53
N ASN A 613 4.35 -10.22 16.57
CA ASN A 613 5.44 -9.26 16.39
C ASN A 613 5.96 -9.23 14.95
N SER A 614 5.41 -10.06 14.05
CA SER A 614 5.73 -9.96 12.63
C SER A 614 5.26 -8.59 12.10
N TYR A 615 6.01 -7.99 11.18
CA TYR A 615 5.74 -6.62 10.76
C TYR A 615 6.04 -6.37 9.26
N CYS A 616 5.20 -5.56 8.59
CA CYS A 616 5.42 -5.09 7.22
C CYS A 616 5.71 -6.16 6.16
N CYS A 617 5.26 -7.38 6.37
CA CYS A 617 5.34 -8.42 5.36
C CYS A 617 4.23 -8.26 4.31
N SER A 618 4.55 -8.66 3.08
CA SER A 618 3.69 -8.48 1.90
C SER A 618 3.48 -9.79 1.14
N VAL A 619 2.24 -10.05 0.74
CA VAL A 619 1.89 -11.13 -0.20
C VAL A 619 1.37 -10.47 -1.46
N ILE A 620 2.08 -10.57 -2.58
CA ILE A 620 1.77 -9.86 -3.82
C ILE A 620 1.99 -10.71 -5.08
N GLY A 621 1.11 -10.60 -6.06
CA GLY A 621 1.28 -11.18 -7.39
C GLY A 621 1.23 -12.71 -7.48
N ASN A 622 0.72 -13.40 -6.45
CA ASN A 622 0.67 -14.86 -6.39
C ASN A 622 -0.62 -15.44 -6.95
N TYR A 623 -0.60 -16.74 -7.29
CA TYR A 623 -1.80 -17.57 -7.44
C TYR A 623 -1.93 -18.46 -6.20
N ILE A 624 -3.09 -18.42 -5.53
CA ILE A 624 -3.32 -19.10 -4.26
C ILE A 624 -4.63 -19.88 -4.32
N GLY A 625 -4.54 -21.21 -4.21
CA GLY A 625 -5.68 -22.14 -4.27
C GLY A 625 -6.03 -22.65 -5.68
N THR A 626 -5.16 -22.41 -6.66
CA THR A 626 -5.38 -22.82 -8.06
C THR A 626 -4.21 -23.64 -8.63
N ASP A 627 -4.40 -24.17 -9.84
CA ASP A 627 -3.32 -24.67 -10.68
C ASP A 627 -2.44 -23.53 -11.25
N ILE A 628 -1.36 -23.92 -11.92
CA ILE A 628 -0.36 -23.02 -12.52
C ILE A 628 -0.96 -22.04 -13.54
N THR A 629 -2.09 -22.39 -14.16
CA THR A 629 -2.78 -21.50 -15.10
C THR A 629 -3.73 -20.53 -14.42
N GLY A 630 -4.04 -20.75 -13.13
CA GLY A 630 -5.02 -19.96 -12.39
C GLY A 630 -6.47 -20.27 -12.77
N THR A 631 -6.73 -21.42 -13.42
CA THR A 631 -8.07 -21.72 -14.00
C THR A 631 -8.79 -22.89 -13.34
N LYS A 632 -8.09 -23.71 -12.55
CA LYS A 632 -8.68 -24.84 -11.84
C LYS A 632 -8.36 -24.74 -10.36
N ALA A 633 -9.34 -25.01 -9.52
CA ALA A 633 -9.15 -25.06 -8.08
C ALA A 633 -8.24 -26.24 -7.69
N ILE A 634 -7.24 -25.94 -6.88
CA ILE A 634 -6.48 -26.90 -6.07
C ILE A 634 -6.50 -26.29 -4.65
N PRO A 635 -7.64 -26.43 -3.94
CA PRO A 635 -7.93 -25.67 -2.74
C PRO A 635 -6.82 -25.79 -1.69
N ASN A 636 -6.49 -24.67 -1.05
CA ASN A 636 -6.17 -24.73 0.37
C ASN A 636 -7.48 -24.71 1.18
N HIS A 637 -7.43 -25.03 2.48
CA HIS A 637 -8.54 -24.67 3.36
C HIS A 637 -8.60 -23.14 3.50
N ASP A 638 -7.56 -22.51 4.03
CA ASP A 638 -7.41 -21.05 4.05
C ASP A 638 -6.36 -20.61 3.02
N GLY A 639 -6.66 -19.58 2.22
CA GLY A 639 -5.72 -19.00 1.26
C GLY A 639 -4.61 -18.22 1.97
N ILE A 640 -4.98 -17.14 2.64
CA ILE A 640 -4.07 -16.31 3.45
C ILE A 640 -4.71 -16.07 4.82
N THR A 641 -3.96 -16.32 5.89
CA THR A 641 -4.42 -16.11 7.27
C THR A 641 -3.45 -15.21 8.03
N MET A 642 -3.97 -14.11 8.56
CA MET A 642 -3.29 -13.32 9.59
C MET A 642 -3.79 -13.83 10.94
N TRP A 643 -2.90 -14.42 11.73
CA TRP A 643 -3.23 -14.99 13.02
C TRP A 643 -2.56 -14.18 14.12
N THR A 644 -3.35 -13.36 14.81
CA THR A 644 -2.89 -12.48 15.89
C THR A 644 -1.81 -11.48 15.46
N SER A 645 -1.69 -11.18 14.16
CA SER A 645 -0.60 -10.36 13.60
C SER A 645 -1.11 -9.21 12.73
N GLY A 646 -0.47 -8.04 12.84
CA GLY A 646 -0.91 -6.75 12.30
C GLY A 646 0.08 -6.09 11.34
N ASN A 647 -0.30 -4.99 10.69
CA ASN A 647 0.57 -4.20 9.79
C ASN A 647 1.11 -5.01 8.60
N HIS A 648 0.32 -5.94 8.09
CA HIS A 648 0.65 -6.73 6.90
C HIS A 648 -0.13 -6.27 5.68
N ARG A 649 0.42 -6.57 4.50
CA ARG A 649 -0.18 -6.21 3.21
C ARG A 649 -0.46 -7.44 2.37
N VAL A 650 -1.69 -7.55 1.89
CA VAL A 650 -2.11 -8.54 0.89
C VAL A 650 -2.57 -7.79 -0.35
N GLY A 651 -1.85 -7.99 -1.45
CA GLY A 651 -2.07 -7.32 -2.72
C GLY A 651 -1.45 -5.93 -2.77
N GLY A 652 -1.80 -5.18 -3.80
CA GLY A 652 -1.17 -3.90 -4.07
C GLY A 652 -1.78 -3.13 -5.23
N THR A 653 -1.45 -1.84 -5.33
CA THR A 653 -1.94 -0.94 -6.39
C THR A 653 -1.05 -0.94 -7.63
N ARG A 654 0.19 -1.42 -7.52
CA ARG A 654 1.10 -1.49 -8.67
C ARG A 654 0.69 -2.65 -9.57
N ALA A 655 0.89 -2.46 -10.88
CA ALA A 655 0.63 -3.50 -11.86
C ALA A 655 1.39 -4.79 -11.48
N GLY A 656 0.64 -5.89 -11.38
CA GLY A 656 1.18 -7.20 -11.03
C GLY A 656 1.21 -7.53 -9.54
N GLU A 657 0.93 -6.59 -8.63
CA GLU A 657 0.85 -6.90 -7.18
C GLU A 657 -0.43 -7.66 -6.80
N ALA A 658 -1.46 -7.66 -7.65
CA ALA A 658 -2.71 -8.37 -7.41
C ALA A 658 -2.48 -9.87 -7.25
N ASN A 659 -2.87 -10.42 -6.09
CA ASN A 659 -2.97 -11.87 -5.95
C ASN A 659 -4.26 -12.39 -6.59
N LEU A 660 -4.20 -13.59 -7.15
CA LEU A 660 -5.36 -14.41 -7.50
C LEU A 660 -5.62 -15.40 -6.36
N ILE A 661 -6.66 -15.20 -5.57
CA ILE A 661 -6.95 -16.00 -4.37
C ILE A 661 -8.30 -16.69 -4.58
N SER A 662 -8.30 -17.94 -5.02
CA SER A 662 -9.52 -18.57 -5.57
C SER A 662 -9.59 -20.07 -5.31
N GLY A 663 -10.82 -20.59 -5.25
CA GLY A 663 -11.07 -22.03 -5.07
C GLY A 663 -10.76 -22.58 -3.67
N ASN A 664 -10.39 -21.77 -2.68
CA ASN A 664 -10.17 -22.18 -1.29
C ASN A 664 -11.49 -22.25 -0.52
N LEU A 665 -11.50 -22.82 0.70
CA LEU A 665 -12.66 -22.63 1.58
C LEU A 665 -12.72 -21.15 2.02
N ASN A 666 -11.64 -20.66 2.58
CA ASN A 666 -11.49 -19.27 3.00
C ASN A 666 -10.44 -18.56 2.14
N GLY A 667 -10.72 -17.35 1.67
CA GLY A 667 -9.77 -16.56 0.89
C GLY A 667 -8.72 -15.89 1.78
N VAL A 668 -9.05 -14.72 2.35
CA VAL A 668 -8.21 -13.94 3.26
C VAL A 668 -8.88 -13.85 4.63
N GLN A 669 -8.18 -14.27 5.69
CA GLN A 669 -8.68 -14.25 7.07
C GLN A 669 -7.85 -13.28 7.91
N LEU A 670 -8.48 -12.23 8.44
CA LEU A 670 -7.89 -11.27 9.37
C LEU A 670 -8.33 -11.63 10.79
N ASN A 671 -7.53 -12.41 11.51
CA ASN A 671 -7.91 -13.00 12.79
C ASN A 671 -7.04 -12.49 13.95
N GLY A 672 -7.64 -12.27 15.11
CA GLY A 672 -6.95 -12.18 16.41
C GLY A 672 -7.21 -10.90 17.20
N TYR A 673 -7.13 -11.02 18.54
CA TYR A 673 -7.42 -9.94 19.50
C TYR A 673 -6.32 -8.88 19.54
N GLY A 674 -6.72 -7.60 19.44
CA GLY A 674 -5.80 -6.48 19.59
C GLY A 674 -4.89 -6.24 18.38
N VAL A 675 -5.23 -6.83 17.25
CA VAL A 675 -4.53 -6.68 15.98
C VAL A 675 -5.10 -5.49 15.22
N SER A 676 -4.23 -4.72 14.55
CA SER A 676 -4.66 -3.59 13.75
C SER A 676 -3.86 -3.41 12.45
N ASP A 677 -4.39 -2.53 11.60
CA ASP A 677 -3.68 -1.94 10.47
C ASP A 677 -3.24 -2.94 9.40
N ASN A 678 -3.99 -4.04 9.27
CA ASN A 678 -3.82 -4.98 8.17
C ASN A 678 -4.50 -4.46 6.91
N ILE A 679 -3.81 -4.60 5.78
CA ILE A 679 -4.21 -4.03 4.50
C ILE A 679 -4.43 -5.15 3.48
N VAL A 680 -5.60 -5.16 2.86
CA VAL A 680 -5.97 -6.08 1.79
C VAL A 680 -6.48 -5.25 0.63
N LEU A 681 -5.66 -4.99 -0.39
CA LEU A 681 -6.03 -4.10 -1.49
C LEU A 681 -5.61 -4.64 -2.86
N GLY A 682 -6.39 -4.34 -3.90
CA GLY A 682 -6.07 -4.65 -5.29
C GLY A 682 -6.03 -6.14 -5.66
N ASN A 683 -6.66 -7.03 -4.87
CA ASN A 683 -6.64 -8.47 -5.14
C ASN A 683 -7.80 -8.92 -6.06
N ILE A 684 -7.60 -10.06 -6.72
CA ILE A 684 -8.65 -10.81 -7.44
C ILE A 684 -8.97 -12.04 -6.60
N ILE A 685 -10.18 -12.10 -6.03
CA ILE A 685 -10.57 -13.12 -5.05
C ILE A 685 -11.83 -13.84 -5.55
N GLY A 686 -11.77 -15.17 -5.66
CA GLY A 686 -12.91 -16.00 -6.11
C GLY A 686 -13.17 -15.99 -7.62
N TYR A 687 -12.27 -15.38 -8.40
CA TYR A 687 -12.27 -15.45 -9.87
C TYR A 687 -11.09 -16.29 -10.36
N ASP A 688 -11.22 -16.90 -11.52
CA ASP A 688 -10.10 -17.53 -12.23
C ASP A 688 -9.27 -16.48 -12.99
N ALA A 689 -8.12 -16.87 -13.52
CA ALA A 689 -7.23 -15.98 -14.27
C ALA A 689 -7.85 -15.40 -15.56
N ASN A 690 -8.96 -15.97 -16.05
CA ASN A 690 -9.74 -15.47 -17.19
C ASN A 690 -10.95 -14.62 -16.75
N GLY A 691 -11.12 -14.38 -15.44
CA GLY A 691 -12.24 -13.63 -14.88
C GLY A 691 -13.55 -14.40 -14.79
N LYS A 692 -13.53 -15.74 -14.85
CA LYS A 692 -14.70 -16.59 -14.60
C LYS A 692 -14.83 -16.92 -13.11
N PRO A 693 -16.04 -17.17 -12.59
CA PRO A 693 -16.22 -17.57 -11.20
C PRO A 693 -15.44 -18.84 -10.83
N LEU A 694 -14.63 -18.74 -9.77
CA LEU A 694 -13.96 -19.84 -9.08
C LEU A 694 -13.97 -19.52 -7.56
N PRO A 695 -15.17 -19.48 -6.95
CA PRO A 695 -15.38 -18.87 -5.64
C PRO A 695 -14.53 -19.52 -4.55
N ASN A 696 -14.12 -18.71 -3.57
CA ASN A 696 -13.90 -19.22 -2.22
C ASN A 696 -15.24 -19.26 -1.48
N GLU A 697 -15.40 -20.14 -0.49
CA GLU A 697 -16.63 -20.16 0.32
C GLU A 697 -16.84 -18.85 1.10
N THR A 698 -15.76 -18.36 1.74
CA THR A 698 -15.68 -17.01 2.34
C THR A 698 -14.43 -16.28 1.83
N PRO A 699 -14.54 -15.41 0.81
CA PRO A 699 -13.43 -14.64 0.24
C PRO A 699 -12.64 -13.79 1.24
N VAL A 700 -13.30 -13.04 2.12
CA VAL A 700 -12.63 -12.23 3.15
C VAL A 700 -13.34 -12.40 4.50
N SER A 701 -12.58 -12.50 5.58
CA SER A 701 -13.13 -12.54 6.94
C SER A 701 -12.33 -11.62 7.85
N VAL A 702 -13.02 -10.92 8.74
CA VAL A 702 -12.45 -10.09 9.79
C VAL A 702 -13.00 -10.60 11.11
N ASN A 703 -12.12 -11.00 12.01
CA ASN A 703 -12.50 -11.80 13.16
C ASN A 703 -11.71 -11.47 14.43
N MET A 704 -12.34 -11.67 15.58
CA MET A 704 -11.75 -11.66 16.92
C MET A 704 -11.08 -10.33 17.31
N GLY A 705 -11.67 -9.16 17.02
CA GLY A 705 -11.22 -7.89 17.59
C GLY A 705 -10.19 -7.09 16.77
N GLN A 706 -10.17 -7.27 15.45
CA GLN A 706 -9.39 -6.46 14.52
C GLN A 706 -9.79 -4.99 14.54
N LYS A 707 -8.82 -4.09 14.45
CA LYS A 707 -9.06 -2.63 14.36
C LYS A 707 -8.38 -2.02 13.15
N HIS A 708 -8.99 -1.00 12.53
CA HIS A 708 -8.35 -0.26 11.44
C HIS A 708 -7.91 -1.12 10.25
N ALA A 709 -8.51 -2.30 10.06
CA ALA A 709 -8.23 -3.09 8.87
C ALA A 709 -8.71 -2.32 7.63
N ILE A 710 -7.89 -2.29 6.58
CA ILE A 710 -8.22 -1.67 5.31
C ILE A 710 -8.46 -2.79 4.30
N ILE A 711 -9.70 -2.94 3.87
CA ILE A 711 -10.12 -3.92 2.86
C ILE A 711 -10.61 -3.15 1.65
N GLY A 712 -9.75 -3.07 0.66
CA GLY A 712 -9.89 -2.26 -0.52
C GLY A 712 -9.23 -0.90 -0.34
N GLY A 713 -9.84 0.16 -0.86
CA GLY A 713 -9.38 1.53 -0.66
C GLY A 713 -10.24 2.53 -1.42
N TYR A 714 -9.71 3.72 -1.63
CA TYR A 714 -10.45 4.80 -2.25
C TYR A 714 -10.39 4.76 -3.78
N THR A 715 -9.32 4.17 -4.35
CA THR A 715 -9.12 4.03 -5.79
C THR A 715 -9.58 2.66 -6.29
N GLN A 716 -9.90 2.56 -7.59
CA GLN A 716 -10.24 1.28 -8.22
C GLN A 716 -9.07 0.27 -8.14
N GLN A 717 -7.82 0.75 -8.15
CA GLN A 717 -6.62 -0.07 -8.00
C GLN A 717 -6.47 -0.63 -6.60
N GLU A 718 -6.98 0.08 -5.58
CA GLU A 718 -7.02 -0.42 -4.21
C GLU A 718 -8.21 -1.36 -3.98
N GLY A 719 -9.30 -1.22 -4.74
CA GLY A 719 -10.45 -2.11 -4.66
C GLY A 719 -10.12 -3.57 -4.94
N ASN A 720 -10.58 -4.48 -4.09
CA ASN A 720 -10.53 -5.90 -4.39
C ASN A 720 -11.71 -6.28 -5.30
N ARG A 721 -11.47 -7.18 -6.27
CA ARG A 721 -12.52 -7.79 -7.09
C ARG A 721 -12.86 -9.17 -6.54
N ILE A 722 -14.05 -9.32 -6.01
CA ILE A 722 -14.47 -10.44 -5.16
C ILE A 722 -15.67 -11.15 -5.77
N TYR A 723 -15.57 -12.46 -5.93
CA TYR A 723 -16.70 -13.34 -6.22
C TYR A 723 -16.93 -14.29 -5.04
N GLY A 724 -18.08 -14.16 -4.38
CA GLY A 724 -18.44 -14.88 -3.17
C GLY A 724 -18.99 -16.30 -3.41
N GLY A 725 -18.75 -17.17 -2.44
CA GLY A 725 -19.49 -18.41 -2.21
C GLY A 725 -20.73 -18.15 -1.36
N SER A 726 -20.78 -18.64 -0.12
CA SER A 726 -21.92 -18.37 0.77
C SER A 726 -21.95 -16.95 1.33
N ILE A 727 -20.78 -16.38 1.68
CA ILE A 727 -20.65 -15.03 2.25
C ILE A 727 -19.40 -14.38 1.64
N SER A 728 -19.50 -13.19 1.06
CA SER A 728 -18.34 -12.54 0.43
C SER A 728 -17.38 -11.97 1.46
N MET A 729 -17.91 -11.31 2.48
CA MET A 729 -17.17 -10.80 3.62
C MET A 729 -17.89 -11.10 4.93
N ARG A 730 -17.22 -11.78 5.86
CA ARG A 730 -17.76 -12.03 7.22
C ARG A 730 -16.99 -11.20 8.24
N ILE A 731 -17.67 -10.33 8.97
CA ILE A 731 -17.12 -9.45 9.98
C ILE A 731 -17.73 -9.88 11.31
N THR A 732 -17.02 -10.65 12.12
CA THR A 732 -17.63 -11.43 13.21
C THR A 732 -16.83 -11.39 14.50
N ASN A 733 -17.54 -11.49 15.62
CA ASN A 733 -17.08 -11.37 17.01
C ASN A 733 -16.80 -9.93 17.50
N ARG A 734 -16.82 -9.80 18.82
CA ARG A 734 -16.69 -8.52 19.54
C ARG A 734 -15.30 -7.89 19.41
N GLY A 735 -15.28 -6.56 19.53
CA GLY A 735 -14.07 -5.75 19.57
C GLY A 735 -13.55 -5.32 18.20
N ILE A 736 -14.21 -5.74 17.12
CA ILE A 736 -13.95 -5.23 15.78
C ILE A 736 -14.43 -3.80 15.71
N GLN A 737 -13.55 -2.87 15.33
CA GLN A 737 -13.91 -1.47 15.22
C GLN A 737 -13.05 -0.67 14.24
N ALA A 738 -13.64 0.37 13.67
CA ALA A 738 -12.96 1.31 12.78
C ALA A 738 -12.25 0.63 11.60
N CYS A 739 -12.77 -0.51 11.13
CA CYS A 739 -12.30 -1.12 9.90
C CYS A 739 -12.92 -0.41 8.68
N TYR A 740 -12.11 -0.23 7.63
CA TYR A 740 -12.46 0.43 6.39
C TYR A 740 -12.63 -0.62 5.29
N ILE A 741 -13.87 -0.84 4.87
CA ILE A 741 -14.22 -1.73 3.76
C ILE A 741 -14.69 -0.83 2.61
N ALA A 742 -13.77 -0.52 1.69
CA ALA A 742 -13.99 0.51 0.71
C ALA A 742 -13.61 0.13 -0.72
N GLY A 743 -14.39 0.58 -1.70
CA GLY A 743 -14.02 0.51 -3.12
C GLY A 743 -13.97 -0.88 -3.74
N ASN A 744 -14.51 -1.92 -3.07
CA ASN A 744 -14.48 -3.29 -3.59
C ASN A 744 -15.60 -3.53 -4.61
N ASP A 745 -15.35 -4.45 -5.56
CA ASP A 745 -16.35 -4.98 -6.51
C ASP A 745 -16.74 -6.40 -6.06
N ILE A 746 -17.98 -6.58 -5.62
CA ILE A 746 -18.43 -7.76 -4.87
C ILE A 746 -19.61 -8.42 -5.59
N ASP A 747 -19.37 -9.56 -6.21
CA ASP A 747 -20.39 -10.40 -6.83
C ASP A 747 -20.69 -11.62 -5.98
N ASN A 748 -21.94 -11.78 -5.53
CA ASN A 748 -22.38 -13.02 -4.90
C ASN A 748 -23.83 -13.37 -5.24
N PRO A 749 -24.10 -14.01 -6.39
CA PRO A 749 -25.46 -14.27 -6.86
C PRO A 749 -26.25 -15.27 -6.02
N ASN A 750 -25.61 -16.04 -5.15
CA ASN A 750 -26.26 -17.10 -4.37
C ASN A 750 -26.08 -16.95 -2.85
N GLY A 751 -25.39 -15.91 -2.38
CA GLY A 751 -25.05 -15.73 -0.96
C GLY A 751 -25.07 -14.27 -0.51
N LEU A 752 -24.55 -14.02 0.69
CA LEU A 752 -24.50 -12.68 1.28
C LEU A 752 -23.30 -11.87 0.74
N GLY A 753 -23.46 -10.55 0.68
CA GLY A 753 -22.36 -9.63 0.40
C GLY A 753 -21.45 -9.50 1.62
N ILE A 754 -21.84 -8.65 2.57
CA ILE A 754 -21.12 -8.42 3.83
C ILE A 754 -22.06 -8.75 5.01
N TYR A 755 -21.56 -9.53 5.95
CA TYR A 755 -22.28 -9.91 7.15
C TYR A 755 -21.50 -9.48 8.40
N PHE A 756 -22.06 -8.52 9.15
CA PHE A 756 -21.62 -8.12 10.48
C PHE A 756 -22.36 -8.95 11.53
N GLU A 757 -21.60 -9.64 12.37
CA GLU A 757 -22.10 -10.62 13.34
C GLU A 757 -21.45 -10.39 14.71
N ASP A 758 -22.19 -10.69 15.78
CA ASP A 758 -21.68 -10.78 17.16
C ASP A 758 -20.98 -9.50 17.70
N GLY A 759 -21.44 -8.31 17.29
CA GLY A 759 -21.01 -7.04 17.90
C GLY A 759 -19.74 -6.42 17.32
N ALA A 760 -19.60 -6.45 15.99
CA ALA A 760 -18.67 -5.60 15.27
C ALA A 760 -19.24 -4.18 15.18
N ASN A 761 -18.49 -3.16 15.60
CA ASN A 761 -18.99 -1.79 15.79
C ASN A 761 -18.15 -0.76 15.06
N ASP A 762 -18.68 0.45 14.83
CA ASP A 762 -17.90 1.60 14.32
C ASP A 762 -17.13 1.32 13.02
N ASN A 763 -17.64 0.44 12.15
CA ASN A 763 -16.99 0.09 10.89
C ASN A 763 -17.54 0.92 9.72
N PHE A 764 -16.71 1.08 8.69
CA PHE A 764 -17.04 1.89 7.51
C PHE A 764 -17.15 1.00 6.28
N VAL A 765 -18.37 0.79 5.77
CA VAL A 765 -18.62 0.13 4.48
C VAL A 765 -19.02 1.19 3.47
N GLN A 766 -18.11 1.53 2.55
CA GLN A 766 -18.34 2.63 1.64
C GLN A 766 -17.81 2.46 0.22
N GLY A 767 -18.55 2.98 -0.77
CA GLY A 767 -18.07 3.01 -2.15
C GLY A 767 -17.88 1.63 -2.79
N ASN A 768 -18.44 0.58 -2.21
CA ASN A 768 -18.39 -0.76 -2.80
C ASN A 768 -19.47 -0.93 -3.86
N THR A 769 -19.20 -1.74 -4.88
CA THR A 769 -20.19 -2.16 -5.89
C THR A 769 -20.61 -3.58 -5.59
N PHE A 770 -21.91 -3.83 -5.56
CA PHE A 770 -22.49 -5.13 -5.31
C PHE A 770 -23.28 -5.63 -6.52
N GLY A 771 -22.95 -6.83 -6.97
CA GLY A 771 -23.73 -7.58 -7.95
C GLY A 771 -25.12 -7.97 -7.43
N LYS A 772 -25.92 -8.61 -8.29
CA LYS A 772 -27.23 -9.13 -7.89
C LYS A 772 -27.05 -10.26 -6.88
N SER A 773 -27.84 -10.27 -5.81
CA SER A 773 -27.93 -11.39 -4.87
C SER A 773 -29.38 -11.91 -4.74
N ARG A 774 -29.52 -13.17 -4.32
CA ARG A 774 -30.81 -13.81 -3.98
C ARG A 774 -31.30 -13.50 -2.57
N GLY A 775 -30.49 -12.85 -1.74
CA GLY A 775 -30.83 -12.46 -0.36
C GLY A 775 -30.25 -11.10 0.00
N ASN A 776 -30.16 -10.82 1.31
CA ASN A 776 -29.60 -9.57 1.82
C ASN A 776 -28.14 -9.42 1.42
N ILE A 777 -27.78 -8.27 0.88
CA ILE A 777 -26.39 -7.97 0.51
C ILE A 777 -25.61 -7.58 1.76
N LEU A 778 -26.18 -6.72 2.59
CA LEU A 778 -25.60 -6.25 3.85
C LEU A 778 -26.49 -6.74 5.00
N ARG A 779 -25.88 -7.36 6.00
CA ARG A 779 -26.58 -7.79 7.22
C ARG A 779 -25.79 -7.35 8.44
N VAL A 780 -26.48 -6.83 9.45
CA VAL A 780 -25.91 -6.42 10.74
C VAL A 780 -26.71 -7.02 11.88
N ASP A 781 -26.04 -7.83 12.70
CA ASP A 781 -26.60 -8.48 13.88
C ASP A 781 -25.83 -8.01 15.14
N PHE A 782 -26.56 -7.57 16.18
CA PHE A 782 -26.07 -7.04 17.48
C PHE A 782 -25.16 -5.78 17.51
N GLY A 783 -24.35 -5.49 16.49
CA GLY A 783 -23.36 -4.39 16.52
C GLY A 783 -23.89 -2.99 16.16
N ASP A 784 -23.28 -1.93 16.67
CA ASP A 784 -23.68 -0.51 16.51
C ASP A 784 -22.60 0.36 15.86
N GLY A 785 -22.98 1.56 15.40
CA GLY A 785 -22.05 2.51 14.79
C GLY A 785 -21.50 2.10 13.42
N ASN A 786 -22.05 1.07 12.78
CA ASN A 786 -21.59 0.61 11.47
C ASN A 786 -22.19 1.48 10.37
N MET A 787 -21.35 2.29 9.72
CA MET A 787 -21.74 3.16 8.63
C MET A 787 -21.79 2.39 7.31
N LEU A 788 -22.99 2.25 6.73
CA LEU A 788 -23.23 1.55 5.46
C LEU A 788 -23.59 2.57 4.36
N ARG A 789 -22.59 3.31 3.86
CA ARG A 789 -22.82 4.50 3.03
C ARG A 789 -22.31 4.40 1.61
N SER A 790 -23.00 5.05 0.68
CA SER A 790 -22.52 5.28 -0.69
C SER A 790 -22.07 4.01 -1.43
N ASN A 791 -22.77 2.90 -1.19
CA ASN A 791 -22.54 1.64 -1.89
C ASN A 791 -23.48 1.53 -3.11
N ALA A 792 -23.04 0.92 -4.20
CA ALA A 792 -23.86 0.68 -5.38
C ALA A 792 -24.35 -0.77 -5.38
N PHE A 793 -25.60 -0.99 -5.79
CA PHE A 793 -26.19 -2.32 -5.85
C PHE A 793 -26.80 -2.56 -7.23
N ALA A 794 -26.69 -3.78 -7.75
CA ALA A 794 -27.41 -4.15 -8.96
C ALA A 794 -28.93 -4.12 -8.74
N GLY A 795 -29.72 -3.91 -9.80
CA GLY A 795 -31.17 -3.70 -9.70
C GLY A 795 -31.91 -4.90 -9.09
N GLN A 796 -32.22 -4.81 -7.80
CA GLN A 796 -32.96 -5.77 -6.97
C GLN A 796 -33.94 -5.04 -6.05
N LYS A 797 -34.77 -5.76 -5.29
CA LYS A 797 -35.69 -5.13 -4.33
C LYS A 797 -34.87 -4.42 -3.25
N ALA A 798 -35.04 -3.11 -3.11
CA ALA A 798 -34.24 -2.32 -2.17
C ALA A 798 -34.39 -2.78 -0.71
N GLN A 799 -35.57 -3.30 -0.35
CA GLN A 799 -35.86 -3.80 1.00
C GLN A 799 -35.10 -5.09 1.33
N ASP A 800 -34.63 -5.81 0.32
CA ASP A 800 -33.87 -7.05 0.47
C ASP A 800 -32.35 -6.77 0.39
N ILE A 801 -31.89 -5.52 0.55
CA ILE A 801 -30.46 -5.18 0.47
C ILE A 801 -29.82 -5.15 1.84
N ILE A 802 -30.42 -4.40 2.77
CA ILE A 802 -29.90 -4.20 4.12
C ILE A 802 -30.86 -4.84 5.10
N LEU A 803 -30.34 -5.75 5.92
CA LEU A 803 -31.07 -6.39 7.02
C LEU A 803 -30.40 -6.03 8.34
N LEU A 804 -31.20 -5.48 9.25
CA LEU A 804 -30.82 -5.22 10.64
C LEU A 804 -31.60 -6.19 11.54
N LEU A 805 -30.90 -6.91 12.40
CA LEU A 805 -31.51 -7.84 13.35
C LEU A 805 -30.85 -7.74 14.71
N GLU A 806 -31.58 -8.15 15.74
CA GLU A 806 -31.04 -8.34 17.09
C GLU A 806 -30.40 -7.06 17.66
N GLY A 807 -30.95 -5.90 17.33
CA GLY A 807 -30.40 -4.59 17.73
C GLY A 807 -29.25 -4.07 16.86
N GLY A 808 -28.92 -4.74 15.75
CA GLY A 808 -27.89 -4.29 14.81
C GLY A 808 -28.18 -2.87 14.28
N ASN A 809 -27.20 -1.98 14.36
CA ASN A 809 -27.32 -0.54 14.16
C ASN A 809 -28.55 0.06 14.88
N SER A 810 -28.81 -0.41 16.09
CA SER A 810 -29.99 -0.05 16.90
C SER A 810 -31.34 -0.24 16.17
N GLU A 811 -31.37 -1.12 15.15
CA GLU A 811 -32.53 -1.32 14.26
C GLU A 811 -33.12 0.00 13.73
N LEU A 812 -32.22 0.94 13.38
CA LEU A 812 -32.61 2.29 12.99
C LEU A 812 -33.63 2.25 11.83
N ALA A 813 -34.76 2.93 12.03
CA ALA A 813 -35.84 2.96 11.06
C ALA A 813 -35.46 3.76 9.79
N ALA A 814 -35.96 3.31 8.64
CA ALA A 814 -35.75 4.03 7.38
C ALA A 814 -36.39 5.43 7.39
N PRO A 815 -35.85 6.39 6.62
CA PRO A 815 -36.47 7.69 6.40
C PRO A 815 -37.85 7.56 5.75
N THR A 816 -38.76 8.47 6.10
CA THR A 816 -40.09 8.56 5.50
C THR A 816 -40.17 9.73 4.53
N ILE A 817 -40.51 9.47 3.27
CA ILE A 817 -40.74 10.53 2.27
C ILE A 817 -42.17 11.06 2.43
N THR A 818 -42.30 12.38 2.63
CA THR A 818 -43.59 13.07 2.74
C THR A 818 -43.96 13.81 1.46
N SER A 819 -42.99 14.20 0.65
CA SER A 819 -43.20 14.84 -0.65
C SER A 819 -42.00 14.57 -1.56
N ALA A 820 -42.24 14.26 -2.84
CA ALA A 820 -41.19 14.38 -3.84
C ALA A 820 -41.74 14.93 -5.16
N ILE A 821 -41.26 16.09 -5.57
CA ILE A 821 -41.77 16.86 -6.71
C ILE A 821 -40.60 17.45 -7.48
N GLY A 822 -40.54 17.20 -8.79
CA GLY A 822 -39.50 17.76 -9.66
C GLY A 822 -38.12 17.24 -9.27
N THR A 823 -37.35 18.06 -8.56
CA THR A 823 -36.02 17.71 -8.04
C THR A 823 -35.99 17.57 -6.52
N ASN A 824 -37.07 17.93 -5.81
CA ASN A 824 -37.07 17.98 -4.36
C ASN A 824 -37.68 16.71 -3.77
N VAL A 825 -37.10 16.22 -2.68
CA VAL A 825 -37.55 15.07 -1.89
C VAL A 825 -37.46 15.49 -0.43
N SER A 826 -38.58 15.51 0.29
CA SER A 826 -38.62 15.88 1.70
C SER A 826 -39.27 14.80 2.54
N GLY A 827 -38.94 14.79 3.82
CA GLY A 827 -39.39 13.75 4.71
C GLY A 827 -38.98 13.95 6.16
N THR A 828 -39.11 12.89 6.95
CA THR A 828 -38.72 12.84 8.36
C THR A 828 -37.86 11.62 8.67
N THR A 829 -36.98 11.76 9.66
CA THR A 829 -36.07 10.73 10.18
C THR A 829 -35.61 11.09 11.62
N CYS A 830 -34.50 10.53 12.12
CA CYS A 830 -33.90 10.90 13.40
C CYS A 830 -33.24 12.30 13.37
N ALA A 831 -33.14 12.95 14.54
CA ALA A 831 -32.52 14.27 14.66
C ALA A 831 -31.05 14.23 14.21
N PHE A 832 -30.64 15.21 13.40
CA PHE A 832 -29.28 15.33 12.86
C PHE A 832 -28.79 14.14 12.01
N GLY A 833 -29.68 13.24 11.59
CA GLY A 833 -29.34 12.08 10.78
C GLY A 833 -28.91 12.45 9.35
N ARG A 834 -27.89 11.77 8.82
CA ARG A 834 -27.44 11.84 7.42
C ARG A 834 -28.29 10.93 6.54
N VAL A 835 -29.25 11.50 5.82
CA VAL A 835 -30.13 10.80 4.87
C VAL A 835 -29.47 10.70 3.51
N GLU A 836 -29.19 9.49 3.04
CA GLU A 836 -28.74 9.25 1.66
C GLU A 836 -29.92 8.91 0.75
N VAL A 837 -29.92 9.51 -0.44
CA VAL A 837 -30.95 9.32 -1.47
C VAL A 837 -30.35 8.51 -2.60
N TYR A 838 -31.06 7.46 -3.01
CA TYR A 838 -30.63 6.57 -4.07
C TYR A 838 -31.64 6.58 -5.21
N LEU A 839 -31.13 6.63 -6.44
CA LEU A 839 -31.91 6.35 -7.63
C LEU A 839 -32.13 4.84 -7.72
N PHE A 840 -33.39 4.44 -7.77
CA PHE A 840 -33.79 3.05 -7.93
C PHE A 840 -34.26 2.80 -9.36
N GLU A 841 -33.41 2.14 -10.13
CA GLU A 841 -33.68 1.76 -11.51
C GLU A 841 -33.58 0.25 -11.68
N LYS A 842 -34.13 -0.25 -12.80
CA LYS A 842 -34.03 -1.67 -13.17
C LYS A 842 -32.57 -2.14 -13.28
N THR A 843 -31.67 -1.23 -13.62
CA THR A 843 -30.23 -1.47 -13.80
C THR A 843 -29.47 -1.47 -12.49
N GLY A 844 -29.91 -0.70 -11.49
CA GLY A 844 -29.16 -0.53 -10.24
C GLY A 844 -29.82 0.40 -9.23
N ILE A 845 -29.29 0.35 -8.01
CA ILE A 845 -29.54 1.29 -6.91
C ILE A 845 -28.22 2.02 -6.68
N THR A 846 -28.23 3.32 -6.92
CA THR A 846 -27.02 4.15 -6.89
C THR A 846 -27.28 5.42 -6.09
N SER A 847 -26.34 5.78 -5.22
CA SER A 847 -26.46 6.99 -4.42
C SER A 847 -26.42 8.21 -5.35
N ILE A 848 -27.40 9.10 -5.20
CA ILE A 848 -27.47 10.37 -5.93
C ILE A 848 -27.17 11.56 -5.01
N GLY A 849 -26.87 11.32 -3.74
CA GLY A 849 -26.47 12.33 -2.77
C GLY A 849 -27.01 12.07 -1.36
N PHE A 850 -26.80 13.04 -0.48
CA PHE A 850 -27.29 13.01 0.89
C PHE A 850 -27.75 14.38 1.39
N VAL A 851 -28.47 14.39 2.50
CA VAL A 851 -28.88 15.59 3.24
C VAL A 851 -28.84 15.31 4.74
N LEU A 852 -28.51 16.31 5.56
CA LEU A 852 -28.63 16.23 7.01
C LEU A 852 -30.04 16.64 7.45
N ALA A 853 -30.66 15.86 8.33
CA ALA A 853 -31.89 16.23 8.99
C ALA A 853 -31.66 17.30 10.08
N ASP A 854 -32.66 18.11 10.37
CA ASP A 854 -32.58 19.10 11.45
C ASP A 854 -32.75 18.48 12.85
N GLN A 855 -32.79 19.32 13.89
CA GLN A 855 -33.01 18.89 15.27
C GLN A 855 -34.36 18.17 15.48
N SER A 856 -35.36 18.44 14.65
CA SER A 856 -36.67 17.77 14.67
C SER A 856 -36.72 16.50 13.81
N GLY A 857 -35.64 16.21 13.07
CA GLY A 857 -35.55 15.09 12.14
C GLY A 857 -36.17 15.37 10.76
N ALA A 858 -36.55 16.62 10.45
CA ALA A 858 -37.04 16.97 9.13
C ALA A 858 -35.87 17.09 8.14
N PHE A 859 -36.04 16.58 6.92
CA PHE A 859 -35.04 16.70 5.85
C PHE A 859 -35.68 17.14 4.53
N SER A 860 -34.86 17.80 3.69
CA SER A 860 -35.25 18.20 2.33
C SER A 860 -34.04 18.09 1.41
N PHE A 861 -34.00 17.03 0.62
CA PHE A 861 -32.99 16.78 -0.40
C PHE A 861 -33.43 17.40 -1.73
N LYS A 862 -32.49 18.03 -2.43
CA LYS A 862 -32.70 18.55 -3.77
C LYS A 862 -31.73 17.87 -4.72
N GLY A 863 -32.25 17.05 -5.62
CA GLY A 863 -31.48 16.36 -6.64
C GLY A 863 -30.90 17.32 -7.68
N ASN A 864 -29.72 16.95 -8.19
CA ASN A 864 -28.99 17.73 -9.20
C ASN A 864 -29.54 17.59 -10.63
N ALA A 865 -30.54 16.72 -10.83
CA ALA A 865 -31.22 16.51 -12.10
C ALA A 865 -32.71 16.31 -11.87
N PRO A 866 -33.59 16.56 -12.87
CA PRO A 866 -35.01 16.25 -12.78
C PRO A 866 -35.22 14.80 -12.34
N LEU A 867 -35.91 14.61 -11.22
CA LEU A 867 -36.24 13.30 -10.68
C LEU A 867 -37.67 12.87 -11.04
N SER A 868 -38.51 13.76 -11.59
CA SER A 868 -39.88 13.43 -12.00
C SER A 868 -39.94 12.14 -12.82
N GLY A 869 -40.79 11.20 -12.39
CA GLY A 869 -40.94 9.87 -12.98
C GLY A 869 -39.86 8.85 -12.58
N LYS A 870 -38.82 9.24 -11.84
CA LYS A 870 -37.83 8.33 -11.25
C LYS A 870 -38.33 7.77 -9.93
N GLN A 871 -37.83 6.58 -9.58
CA GLN A 871 -38.05 5.97 -8.27
C GLN A 871 -36.85 6.19 -7.37
N LEU A 872 -37.12 6.45 -6.09
CA LEU A 872 -36.10 6.71 -5.09
C LEU A 872 -36.25 5.79 -3.88
N VAL A 873 -35.12 5.45 -3.25
CA VAL A 873 -35.06 4.79 -1.95
C VAL A 873 -34.02 5.48 -1.07
N LEU A 874 -34.26 5.53 0.23
CA LEU A 874 -33.47 6.32 1.18
C LEU A 874 -32.97 5.47 2.34
N LEU A 875 -31.81 5.80 2.90
CA LEU A 875 -31.32 5.31 4.19
C LEU A 875 -30.85 6.49 5.05
N VAL A 876 -30.73 6.32 6.36
CA VAL A 876 -30.17 7.33 7.28
C VAL A 876 -29.03 6.76 8.10
N THR A 877 -28.02 7.60 8.39
CA THR A 877 -27.01 7.35 9.42
C THR A 877 -27.17 8.35 10.56
N ASP A 878 -27.30 7.91 11.80
CA ASP A 878 -27.47 8.81 12.95
C ASP A 878 -26.13 9.41 13.46
N VAL A 879 -26.19 10.25 14.49
CA VAL A 879 -25.01 10.89 15.11
C VAL A 879 -24.09 9.93 15.86
N LEU A 880 -24.55 8.70 16.07
CA LEU A 880 -23.79 7.60 16.67
C LEU A 880 -23.29 6.62 15.61
N SER A 881 -23.37 6.99 14.32
CA SER A 881 -22.88 6.21 13.19
C SER A 881 -23.72 4.98 12.82
N ASN A 882 -24.92 4.80 13.39
CA ASN A 882 -25.80 3.68 13.03
C ASN A 882 -26.50 3.94 11.69
N THR A 883 -26.48 2.98 10.75
CA THR A 883 -27.20 3.09 9.47
C THR A 883 -28.48 2.25 9.43
N SER A 884 -29.57 2.83 8.90
CA SER A 884 -30.89 2.20 8.72
C SER A 884 -30.97 1.24 7.51
N ILE A 885 -32.07 0.49 7.44
CA ILE A 885 -32.52 -0.16 6.20
C ILE A 885 -32.98 0.86 5.13
N PHE A 886 -33.19 0.41 3.89
CA PHE A 886 -33.78 1.23 2.82
C PHE A 886 -35.28 1.50 3.03
N SER A 887 -35.72 2.71 2.66
CA SER A 887 -37.12 3.09 2.59
C SER A 887 -37.88 2.31 1.51
N GLN A 888 -39.21 2.43 1.50
CA GLN A 888 -40.01 1.99 0.37
C GLN A 888 -39.69 2.83 -0.88
N PRO A 889 -39.79 2.24 -2.10
CA PRO A 889 -39.60 2.99 -3.33
C PRO A 889 -40.66 4.08 -3.49
N TYR A 890 -40.24 5.28 -3.86
CA TYR A 890 -41.13 6.41 -4.08
C TYR A 890 -40.94 6.98 -5.48
N THR A 891 -42.03 7.10 -6.24
CA THR A 891 -42.01 7.73 -7.56
C THR A 891 -42.19 9.24 -7.41
N VAL A 892 -41.21 9.99 -7.89
CA VAL A 892 -41.25 11.46 -7.84
C VAL A 892 -42.27 11.99 -8.83
N SER A 893 -43.11 12.94 -8.36
CA SER A 893 -44.17 13.55 -9.16
C SER A 893 -43.65 14.58 -10.17
#